data_AF-A0A2Z4JD11-F1
#
_entry.id   AF-A0A2Z4JD11-F1
#
_cell.length_a   1.000
_cell.length_b   1.000
_cell.length_c   1.000
_cell.angle_alpha   90.00
_cell.angle_beta   90.00
_cell.angle_gamma   90.00
#
_symmetry.space_group_name_H-M   'P 1'
#
loop_
_entity.id
_entity.type
_entity.pdbx_description
1 polymer ?
#
loop_
_entity_poly.entity_id
_entity_poly.type
_entity_poly.pdbx_seq_one_letter_code
_entity_poly.pdbx_strand_id
1 'polypeptide(L)'
;MTPSPNLTVAPYQVVCLDIRDPQLHAALVGAAPGTDAARGARLAAVQTGLMRAAVDERFRRVLSFHSRVSEAEAMAASVLKVAARLAEDDPGTFPPAEQVWADWLYGEHTPGHRQQVLDEFASDFLKEQGFDGRDVPAVLRVLSSVRVLGEGVDTPECDAVLFADARGSMVDIVQMVGRALRITPGAGKLATLVVPVFLAPDEDPDELLTSDAYGTLTKVLGALRAHDTETIEALADPRVRSGPKQVPVETEDTETAGAAESSDEARAGAGTRAETETGAGAGAGARAGAGVEVEAVAVGRAAAGVLRFSEERDPAALAQYIRLRIIDPEGAYWRRGIEAATRWLRETTSSELRVPYTYTTPEDWPGVGGYPLGVWIADQRRYYTAETLEASRVAELDALGMVWSVQASAWDSGLAVARAYAAAHDGLLLPPADAVWDGYPIGTWVKNQRAAARRTLQNAERRAAGETGVPYAGELSESRMEALEAIDPGWCPRGWDITWQRCFRLTQTHLHHGGTLPTATGELVVQGEDLAEWVTGQRRSWDTLRPSQQWLLETVLELQPLTPDEVAAQPTRRTQADRWTTHLAAARQFHHREGHLHVPRKHIEELAGDDSESGTPVRLGTWLDNTRRRADKLNEQRRNDLNALGMRW
;
A
#
# COMPACT_ATOMS: atom_id res chain seq x y z
N MET A 1 5.09 2.63 51.30
CA MET A 1 5.16 2.73 49.83
C MET A 1 4.74 4.14 49.46
N THR A 2 5.63 4.91 48.83
CA THR A 2 5.24 6.15 48.15
C THR A 2 4.33 5.79 46.97
N PRO A 3 3.19 6.46 46.78
CA PRO A 3 2.41 6.27 45.57
C PRO A 3 3.22 6.78 44.37
N SER A 4 3.20 6.02 43.28
CA SER A 4 3.71 6.50 42.00
C SER A 4 2.94 7.75 41.57
N PRO A 5 3.58 8.76 40.97
CA PRO A 5 2.84 9.89 40.42
C PRO A 5 2.04 9.40 39.21
N ASN A 6 0.72 9.33 39.35
CA ASN A 6 -0.16 9.26 38.19
C ASN A 6 0.13 10.49 37.32
N LEU A 7 0.32 10.29 36.02
CA LEU A 7 0.45 11.38 35.07
C LEU A 7 -0.92 12.07 34.95
N THR A 8 -1.17 13.11 35.75
CA THR A 8 -2.40 13.88 35.68
C THR A 8 -2.42 14.67 34.36
N VAL A 9 -3.07 14.11 33.35
CA VAL A 9 -3.37 14.78 32.08
C VAL A 9 -4.20 16.03 32.38
N ALA A 10 -3.86 17.17 31.77
CA ALA A 10 -4.67 18.38 31.91
C ALA A 10 -6.08 18.15 31.32
N PRO A 11 -7.15 18.68 31.94
CA PRO A 11 -8.49 18.57 31.35
C PRO A 11 -8.49 19.18 29.96
N TYR A 12 -9.16 18.53 29.00
CA TYR A 12 -9.17 18.96 27.60
C TYR A 12 -10.57 18.89 26.99
N GLN A 13 -10.76 19.62 25.90
CA GLN A 13 -11.93 19.51 25.02
C GLN A 13 -11.49 19.45 23.56
N VAL A 14 -12.22 18.69 22.75
CA VAL A 14 -12.06 18.61 21.29
C VAL A 14 -13.21 19.39 20.66
N VAL A 15 -12.88 20.40 19.86
CA VAL A 15 -13.84 21.29 19.21
C VAL A 15 -13.78 21.04 17.71
N CYS A 16 -14.81 20.38 17.18
CA CYS A 16 -14.94 20.10 15.76
C CYS A 16 -15.56 21.31 15.06
N LEU A 17 -14.86 21.83 14.05
CA LEU A 17 -15.33 22.95 13.23
C LEU A 17 -15.91 22.41 11.94
N ASP A 18 -17.24 22.42 11.84
CA ASP A 18 -17.97 22.01 10.65
C ASP A 18 -17.91 23.14 9.60
N ILE A 19 -17.21 22.89 8.51
CA ILE A 19 -16.95 23.87 7.45
C ILE A 19 -17.72 23.45 6.19
N ARG A 20 -18.86 24.12 5.97
CA ARG A 20 -19.71 24.01 4.77
C ARG A 20 -19.54 25.21 3.82
N ASP A 21 -18.31 25.55 3.45
CA ASP A 21 -18.06 26.68 2.53
C ASP A 21 -18.35 26.26 1.06
N PRO A 22 -19.35 26.86 0.37
CA PRO A 22 -19.65 26.51 -1.03
C PRO A 22 -18.55 26.90 -2.01
N GLN A 23 -17.75 27.94 -1.70
CA GLN A 23 -16.60 28.36 -2.52
C GLN A 23 -15.45 27.37 -2.37
N LEU A 24 -15.20 26.89 -1.15
CA LEU A 24 -14.29 25.77 -0.89
C LEU A 24 -14.74 24.50 -1.61
N HIS A 25 -16.02 24.14 -1.51
CA HIS A 25 -16.55 22.97 -2.20
C HIS A 25 -16.40 23.09 -3.73
N ALA A 26 -16.74 24.25 -4.31
CA ALA A 26 -16.53 24.51 -5.74
C ALA A 26 -15.04 24.45 -6.14
N ALA A 27 -14.12 24.92 -5.29
CA ALA A 27 -12.68 24.81 -5.52
C ALA A 27 -12.14 23.37 -5.39
N LEU A 28 -12.73 22.55 -4.52
CA LEU A 28 -12.39 21.12 -4.34
C LEU A 28 -12.96 20.24 -5.47
N VAL A 29 -14.12 20.58 -6.03
CA VAL A 29 -14.75 19.87 -7.16
C VAL A 29 -14.13 20.31 -8.50
N GLY A 30 -13.84 21.60 -8.65
CA GLY A 30 -13.32 22.17 -9.90
C GLY A 30 -11.82 22.01 -10.14
N ALA A 31 -11.04 21.62 -9.12
CA ALA A 31 -9.60 21.43 -9.22
C ALA A 31 -9.17 20.06 -8.70
N ALA A 32 -8.12 19.49 -9.28
CA ALA A 32 -7.60 18.19 -8.84
C ALA A 32 -7.21 18.23 -7.33
N PRO A 33 -7.41 17.14 -6.57
CA PRO A 33 -7.07 17.08 -5.15
C PRO A 33 -5.63 17.50 -4.89
N GLY A 34 -5.44 18.55 -4.09
CA GLY A 34 -4.12 19.07 -3.75
C GLY A 34 -3.48 20.03 -4.77
N THR A 35 -4.28 20.74 -5.57
CA THR A 35 -3.84 22.01 -6.18
C THR A 35 -3.68 23.11 -5.13
N ASP A 36 -2.87 24.13 -5.42
CA ASP A 36 -2.64 25.24 -4.46
C ASP A 36 -3.86 26.15 -4.31
N ALA A 37 -4.74 26.22 -5.31
CA ALA A 37 -6.03 26.89 -5.19
C ALA A 37 -6.95 26.20 -4.16
N ALA A 38 -7.08 24.87 -4.23
CA ALA A 38 -7.84 24.09 -3.26
C ALA A 38 -7.23 24.17 -1.84
N ARG A 39 -5.89 24.20 -1.72
CA ARG A 39 -5.21 24.43 -0.43
C ARG A 39 -5.51 25.82 0.13
N GLY A 40 -5.42 26.87 -0.70
CA GLY A 40 -5.68 28.25 -0.30
C GLY A 40 -7.11 28.46 0.20
N ALA A 41 -8.10 27.94 -0.53
CA ALA A 41 -9.49 27.95 -0.11
C ALA A 41 -9.69 27.21 1.23
N ARG A 42 -9.09 26.02 1.38
CA ARG A 42 -9.18 25.22 2.61
C ARG A 42 -8.58 25.97 3.81
N LEU A 43 -7.45 26.64 3.61
CA LEU A 43 -6.77 27.42 4.64
C LEU A 43 -7.61 28.65 5.07
N ALA A 44 -8.19 29.38 4.11
CA ALA A 44 -9.06 30.52 4.39
C ALA A 44 -10.29 30.11 5.22
N ALA A 45 -10.94 29.01 4.87
CA ALA A 45 -12.09 28.50 5.63
C ALA A 45 -11.71 28.06 7.06
N VAL A 46 -10.54 27.41 7.22
CA VAL A 46 -9.98 27.07 8.54
C VAL A 46 -9.67 28.31 9.38
N GLN A 47 -9.18 29.39 8.77
CA GLN A 47 -8.91 30.65 9.49
C GLN A 47 -10.19 31.29 10.00
N THR A 48 -11.22 31.40 9.18
CA THR A 48 -12.53 31.92 9.59
C THR A 48 -13.12 31.07 10.72
N GLY A 49 -13.05 29.74 10.58
CA GLY A 49 -13.46 28.80 11.64
C GLY A 49 -12.66 28.96 12.93
N LEU A 50 -11.34 29.14 12.84
CA LEU A 50 -10.48 29.36 14.00
C LEU A 50 -10.81 30.67 14.74
N MET A 51 -10.99 31.78 13.99
CA MET A 51 -11.37 33.07 14.56
C MET A 51 -12.70 32.98 15.30
N ARG A 52 -13.67 32.25 14.74
CA ARG A 52 -14.97 32.01 15.37
C ARG A 52 -14.83 31.16 16.64
N ALA A 53 -14.10 30.06 16.56
CA ALA A 53 -13.83 29.18 17.70
C ALA A 53 -13.09 29.89 18.85
N ALA A 54 -12.15 30.79 18.54
CA ALA A 54 -11.43 31.58 19.54
C ALA A 54 -12.35 32.48 20.37
N VAL A 55 -13.38 33.07 19.73
CA VAL A 55 -14.38 33.89 20.41
C VAL A 55 -15.36 33.01 21.21
N ASP A 56 -15.91 31.97 20.58
CA ASP A 56 -16.95 31.14 21.18
C ASP A 56 -16.41 30.29 22.36
N GLU A 57 -15.19 29.75 22.27
CA GLU A 57 -14.53 28.94 23.31
C GLU A 57 -13.48 29.72 24.14
N ARG A 58 -13.28 31.01 23.85
CA ARG A 58 -12.50 32.00 24.63
C ARG A 58 -11.00 31.69 24.84
N PHE A 59 -10.40 30.88 23.97
CA PHE A 59 -8.95 30.66 23.96
C PHE A 59 -8.19 31.81 23.29
N ARG A 60 -6.95 32.08 23.73
CA ARG A 60 -6.16 33.25 23.29
C ARG A 60 -4.85 32.90 22.62
N ARG A 61 -4.28 31.72 22.85
CA ARG A 61 -2.93 31.34 22.37
C ARG A 61 -2.99 29.99 21.67
N VAL A 62 -3.12 30.06 20.35
CA VAL A 62 -3.29 28.92 19.44
C VAL A 62 -1.95 28.48 18.87
N LEU A 63 -1.65 27.19 18.96
CA LEU A 63 -0.62 26.54 18.17
C LEU A 63 -1.27 25.77 17.00
N SER A 64 -1.00 26.17 15.76
CA SER A 64 -1.54 25.49 14.57
C SER A 64 -0.50 24.62 13.88
N PHE A 65 -0.85 23.37 13.58
CA PHE A 65 0.04 22.39 12.97
C PHE A 65 -0.26 22.16 11.49
N HIS A 66 0.77 22.31 10.66
CA HIS A 66 0.66 22.25 9.19
C HIS A 66 1.60 21.21 8.59
N SER A 67 1.23 20.68 7.42
CA SER A 67 2.01 19.63 6.74
C SER A 67 3.23 20.17 5.98
N ARG A 68 3.21 21.46 5.64
CA ARG A 68 4.19 22.15 4.78
C ARG A 68 4.53 23.54 5.31
N VAL A 69 5.78 23.95 5.11
CA VAL A 69 6.29 25.30 5.42
C VAL A 69 5.40 26.40 4.82
N SER A 70 5.08 26.28 3.53
CA SER A 70 4.24 27.25 2.82
C SER A 70 2.81 27.35 3.34
N GLU A 71 2.28 26.30 4.00
CA GLU A 71 0.94 26.33 4.62
C GLU A 71 0.96 27.09 5.96
N ALA A 72 2.01 26.91 6.77
CA ALA A 72 2.20 27.65 8.02
C ALA A 72 2.57 29.13 7.81
N GLU A 73 3.43 29.43 6.83
CA GLU A 73 3.75 30.81 6.44
C GLU A 73 2.49 31.53 5.92
N ALA A 74 1.72 30.87 5.04
CA ALA A 74 0.46 31.41 4.57
C ALA A 74 -0.54 31.60 5.73
N MET A 75 -0.62 30.67 6.68
CA MET A 75 -1.48 30.78 7.86
C MET A 75 -1.20 32.06 8.65
N ALA A 76 0.06 32.28 9.02
CA ALA A 76 0.48 33.47 9.76
C ALA A 76 0.20 34.77 8.98
N ALA A 77 0.51 34.80 7.68
CA ALA A 77 0.36 35.99 6.85
C ALA A 77 -1.09 36.37 6.49
N SER A 78 -2.06 35.44 6.61
CA SER A 78 -3.45 35.68 6.21
C SER A 78 -4.46 35.68 7.34
N VAL A 79 -4.19 35.07 8.51
CA VAL A 79 -5.10 35.16 9.66
C VAL A 79 -5.35 36.61 10.13
N LEU A 80 -4.34 37.49 10.04
CA LEU A 80 -4.51 38.92 10.33
C LEU A 80 -5.50 39.61 9.36
N LYS A 81 -5.52 39.21 8.09
CA LYS A 81 -6.45 39.74 7.08
C LYS A 81 -7.86 39.23 7.28
N VAL A 82 -8.01 37.99 7.74
CA VAL A 82 -9.29 37.40 8.15
C VAL A 82 -9.82 38.11 9.40
N ALA A 83 -8.96 38.38 10.40
CA ALA A 83 -9.33 39.15 11.58
C ALA A 83 -9.81 40.57 11.23
N ALA A 84 -9.05 41.32 10.41
CA ALA A 84 -9.47 42.64 9.93
C ALA A 84 -10.86 42.61 9.30
N ARG A 85 -11.10 41.67 8.37
CA ARG A 85 -12.38 41.56 7.66
C ARG A 85 -13.53 41.17 8.59
N LEU A 86 -13.33 40.20 9.49
CA LEU A 86 -14.37 39.80 10.44
C LEU A 86 -14.69 40.91 11.45
N ALA A 87 -13.70 41.74 11.82
CA ALA A 87 -13.91 42.92 12.67
C ALA A 87 -14.50 44.13 11.91
N GLU A 88 -14.35 44.22 10.59
CA GLU A 88 -15.12 45.16 9.76
C GLU A 88 -16.61 44.75 9.68
N ASP A 89 -16.88 43.45 9.51
CA ASP A 89 -18.23 42.89 9.38
C ASP A 89 -18.98 42.83 10.74
N ASP A 90 -18.30 42.47 11.85
CA ASP A 90 -18.82 42.47 13.23
C ASP A 90 -17.74 42.89 14.26
N PRO A 91 -17.54 44.20 14.47
CA PRO A 91 -16.54 44.74 15.40
C PRO A 91 -16.82 44.47 16.88
N GLY A 92 -18.04 44.01 17.23
CA GLY A 92 -18.42 43.71 18.61
C GLY A 92 -18.04 42.29 19.05
N THR A 93 -17.88 41.39 18.09
CA THR A 93 -17.61 39.95 18.32
C THR A 93 -16.16 39.59 18.05
N PHE A 94 -15.56 40.10 16.96
CA PHE A 94 -14.21 39.71 16.53
C PHE A 94 -13.14 40.75 16.89
N PRO A 95 -11.94 40.32 17.32
CA PRO A 95 -10.86 41.25 17.58
C PRO A 95 -10.36 41.90 16.28
N PRO A 96 -10.09 43.22 16.27
CA PRO A 96 -9.49 43.88 15.13
C PRO A 96 -8.04 43.38 14.93
N ALA A 97 -7.50 43.54 13.72
CA ALA A 97 -6.19 42.96 13.38
C ALA A 97 -5.04 43.49 14.26
N GLU A 98 -5.16 44.72 14.75
CA GLU A 98 -4.24 45.36 15.70
C GLU A 98 -4.26 44.71 17.10
N GLN A 99 -5.14 43.75 17.36
CA GLN A 99 -5.20 42.94 18.59
C GLN A 99 -4.88 41.45 18.35
N VAL A 100 -4.49 41.08 17.12
CA VAL A 100 -4.14 39.71 16.74
C VAL A 100 -2.65 39.64 16.39
N TRP A 101 -1.96 38.64 16.91
CA TRP A 101 -0.59 38.31 16.53
C TRP A 101 -0.53 36.98 15.79
N ALA A 102 0.30 36.89 14.78
CA ALA A 102 0.56 35.62 14.11
C ALA A 102 1.98 35.55 13.57
N ASP A 103 2.63 34.39 13.76
CA ASP A 103 3.96 34.09 13.23
C ASP A 103 4.10 32.57 13.01
N TRP A 104 5.23 32.11 12.47
CA TRP A 104 5.45 30.72 12.11
C TRP A 104 6.89 30.25 12.36
N LEU A 105 7.05 28.95 12.64
CA LEU A 105 8.34 28.32 12.89
C LEU A 105 8.50 27.01 12.09
N TYR A 106 9.65 26.88 11.40
CA TYR A 106 10.14 25.62 10.81
C TYR A 106 11.58 25.30 11.25
N GLY A 107 12.04 24.06 10.99
CA GLY A 107 13.18 23.45 11.69
C GLY A 107 14.54 24.15 11.49
N GLU A 108 14.67 24.94 10.42
CA GLU A 108 15.91 25.62 10.05
C GLU A 108 15.99 27.05 10.64
N HIS A 109 14.95 27.51 11.36
CA HIS A 109 14.97 28.77 12.10
C HIS A 109 16.04 28.74 13.21
N THR A 110 16.85 29.81 13.25
CA THR A 110 17.94 29.93 14.23
C THR A 110 17.41 29.87 15.67
N PRO A 111 18.19 29.34 16.64
CA PRO A 111 17.75 29.28 18.04
C PRO A 111 17.33 30.64 18.61
N GLY A 112 18.02 31.72 18.26
CA GLY A 112 17.68 33.07 18.71
C GLY A 112 16.35 33.59 18.15
N HIS A 113 16.08 33.36 16.85
CA HIS A 113 14.79 33.71 16.26
C HIS A 113 13.66 32.85 16.83
N ARG A 114 13.88 31.54 17.02
CA ARG A 114 12.90 30.66 17.69
C ARG A 114 12.55 31.18 19.09
N GLN A 115 13.55 31.49 19.92
CA GLN A 115 13.32 32.03 21.26
C GLN A 115 12.51 33.34 21.20
N GLN A 116 12.89 34.28 20.33
CA GLN A 116 12.17 35.55 20.17
C GLN A 116 10.69 35.35 19.83
N VAL A 117 10.37 34.48 18.85
CA VAL A 117 8.99 34.21 18.42
C VAL A 117 8.18 33.54 19.54
N LEU A 118 8.82 32.69 20.36
CA LEU A 118 8.18 32.05 21.51
C LEU A 118 7.94 33.03 22.67
N ASP A 119 8.89 33.91 22.95
CA ASP A 119 8.73 34.99 23.94
C ASP A 119 7.61 35.95 23.53
N GLU A 120 7.51 36.28 22.24
CA GLU A 120 6.41 37.06 21.67
C GLU A 120 5.08 36.31 21.77
N PHE A 121 5.03 35.01 21.44
CA PHE A 121 3.84 34.18 21.57
C PHE A 121 3.35 34.07 23.02
N ALA A 122 4.25 34.04 24.00
CA ALA A 122 3.91 33.95 25.42
C ALA A 122 3.42 35.29 26.03
N SER A 123 3.78 36.43 25.45
CA SER A 123 3.42 37.78 25.94
C SER A 123 1.91 38.05 25.92
N ASP A 124 1.39 38.79 26.90
CA ASP A 124 0.00 39.29 26.84
C ASP A 124 -0.16 40.56 25.98
N PHE A 125 0.95 41.20 25.60
CA PHE A 125 0.95 42.48 24.89
C PHE A 125 1.73 42.41 23.57
N LEU A 126 1.26 43.18 22.58
CA LEU A 126 1.92 43.36 21.30
C LEU A 126 3.07 44.37 21.42
N LYS A 127 4.08 44.25 20.55
CA LYS A 127 5.27 45.14 20.56
C LYS A 127 5.01 46.54 20.00
N GLU A 128 3.94 46.71 19.21
CA GLU A 128 3.55 48.01 18.69
C GLU A 128 2.76 48.77 19.75
N GLN A 129 3.20 49.98 20.09
CA GLN A 129 2.47 50.85 21.00
C GLN A 129 1.23 51.42 20.30
N GLY A 130 0.12 51.49 21.04
CA GLY A 130 -1.10 52.14 20.57
C GLY A 130 -0.88 53.63 20.26
N PHE A 131 -1.83 54.24 19.56
CA PHE A 131 -1.77 55.65 19.15
C PHE A 131 -1.62 56.65 20.34
N ASP A 132 -1.87 56.19 21.57
CA ASP A 132 -1.74 56.93 22.82
C ASP A 132 -0.55 56.48 23.71
N GLY A 133 0.35 55.64 23.18
CA GLY A 133 1.55 55.17 23.87
C GLY A 133 1.33 54.03 24.88
N ARG A 134 0.15 53.41 24.91
CA ARG A 134 -0.13 52.25 25.77
C ARG A 134 0.18 50.92 25.09
N ASP A 135 0.47 49.90 25.88
CA ASP A 135 0.64 48.52 25.42
C ASP A 135 -0.70 47.98 24.89
N VAL A 136 -0.69 47.43 23.66
CA VAL A 136 -1.90 46.86 23.05
C VAL A 136 -2.05 45.41 23.49
N PRO A 137 -3.17 45.00 24.12
CA PRO A 137 -3.37 43.62 24.54
C PRO A 137 -3.58 42.71 23.32
N ALA A 138 -2.89 41.56 23.30
CA ALA A 138 -3.13 40.53 22.31
C ALA A 138 -4.37 39.71 22.72
N VAL A 139 -5.47 39.87 21.98
CA VAL A 139 -6.71 39.11 22.22
C VAL A 139 -6.59 37.70 21.65
N LEU A 140 -5.89 37.53 20.52
CA LEU A 140 -5.60 36.24 19.91
C LEU A 140 -4.15 36.19 19.40
N ARG A 141 -3.48 35.06 19.62
CA ARG A 141 -2.16 34.74 19.09
C ARG A 141 -2.19 33.41 18.36
N VAL A 142 -1.63 33.36 17.16
CA VAL A 142 -1.57 32.13 16.35
C VAL A 142 -0.13 31.85 15.92
N LEU A 143 0.49 30.85 16.56
CA LEU A 143 1.79 30.32 16.16
C LEU A 143 1.61 29.14 15.20
N SER A 144 2.20 29.21 14.01
CA SER A 144 2.06 28.17 12.98
C SER A 144 3.33 27.30 12.89
N SER A 145 3.21 25.98 13.02
CA SER A 145 4.36 25.08 13.19
C SER A 145 4.38 23.93 12.18
N VAL A 146 5.58 23.63 11.67
CA VAL A 146 5.84 22.54 10.71
C VAL A 146 7.05 21.72 11.17
N ARG A 147 6.81 20.51 11.69
CA ARG A 147 7.84 19.55 12.14
C ARG A 147 8.81 20.02 13.25
N VAL A 148 8.74 21.27 13.74
CA VAL A 148 9.72 21.84 14.70
C VAL A 148 9.56 21.31 16.10
N LEU A 149 8.32 21.23 16.58
CA LEU A 149 8.06 21.03 18.00
C LEU A 149 8.24 19.56 18.42
N GLY A 150 8.80 18.72 17.54
CA GLY A 150 9.43 17.46 17.93
C GLY A 150 10.63 17.68 18.87
N GLU A 151 11.44 18.71 18.62
CA GLU A 151 12.72 18.94 19.32
C GLU A 151 12.71 20.18 20.23
N GLY A 152 12.56 19.93 21.54
CA GLY A 152 13.14 20.77 22.60
C GLY A 152 12.46 22.07 22.99
N VAL A 153 11.36 22.48 22.37
CA VAL A 153 10.59 23.67 22.77
C VAL A 153 9.35 23.27 23.57
N ASP A 154 9.13 23.93 24.69
CA ASP A 154 7.92 23.83 25.52
C ASP A 154 7.10 25.12 25.38
N THR A 155 5.77 25.00 25.31
CA THR A 155 4.84 26.13 25.15
C THR A 155 3.74 26.06 26.21
N PRO A 156 4.07 26.20 27.51
CA PRO A 156 3.14 26.02 28.62
C PRO A 156 2.01 27.06 28.65
N GLU A 157 2.18 28.17 27.92
CA GLU A 157 1.23 29.27 27.80
C GLU A 157 0.16 29.07 26.70
N CYS A 158 0.26 28.00 25.91
CA CYS A 158 -0.72 27.64 24.89
C CYS A 158 -2.02 27.15 25.56
N ASP A 159 -3.19 27.59 25.07
CA ASP A 159 -4.50 27.13 25.55
C ASP A 159 -5.34 26.41 24.47
N ALA A 160 -4.98 26.58 23.18
CA ALA A 160 -5.58 25.83 22.08
C ALA A 160 -4.57 25.30 21.05
N VAL A 161 -4.90 24.17 20.42
CA VAL A 161 -4.11 23.55 19.35
C VAL A 161 -5.00 23.23 18.15
N LEU A 162 -4.64 23.74 16.97
CA LEU A 162 -5.36 23.53 15.71
C LEU A 162 -4.67 22.48 14.82
N PHE A 163 -5.39 21.42 14.48
CA PHE A 163 -4.96 20.40 13.52
C PHE A 163 -5.32 20.81 12.07
N ALA A 164 -4.62 21.81 11.53
CA ALA A 164 -4.93 22.34 10.19
C ALA A 164 -4.73 21.31 9.06
N ASP A 165 -3.74 20.42 9.15
CA ASP A 165 -3.56 19.32 8.20
C ASP A 165 -2.97 18.04 8.83
N ALA A 166 -3.85 17.09 9.19
CA ALA A 166 -3.47 15.82 9.80
C ALA A 166 -3.07 14.72 8.79
N ARG A 167 -2.41 15.08 7.68
CA ARG A 167 -1.72 14.13 6.80
C ARG A 167 -0.39 13.59 7.38
N GLY A 168 0.02 14.03 8.57
CA GLY A 168 1.16 13.48 9.31
C GLY A 168 0.99 12.02 9.73
N SER A 169 2.07 11.45 10.26
CA SER A 169 2.08 10.11 10.87
C SER A 169 1.20 10.08 12.13
N MET A 170 0.65 8.92 12.46
CA MET A 170 -0.02 8.71 13.77
C MET A 170 0.93 9.05 14.93
N VAL A 171 2.23 8.75 14.78
CA VAL A 171 3.27 9.09 15.77
C VAL A 171 3.39 10.61 15.96
N ASP A 172 3.32 11.39 14.88
CA ASP A 172 3.38 12.85 14.96
C ASP A 172 2.16 13.39 15.73
N ILE A 173 0.96 12.85 15.45
CA ILE A 173 -0.29 13.27 16.09
C ILE A 173 -0.28 12.96 17.59
N VAL A 174 0.15 11.76 17.98
CA VAL A 174 0.34 11.37 19.39
C VAL A 174 1.33 12.32 20.09
N GLN A 175 2.45 12.67 19.46
CA GLN A 175 3.41 13.62 20.04
C GLN A 175 2.86 15.05 20.15
N MET A 176 2.09 15.52 19.17
CA MET A 176 1.46 16.84 19.19
C MET A 176 0.39 16.94 20.29
N VAL A 177 -0.49 15.94 20.39
CA VAL A 177 -1.49 15.82 21.47
C VAL A 177 -0.82 15.70 22.84
N GLY A 178 0.15 14.80 22.99
CA GLY A 178 0.89 14.59 24.24
C GLY A 178 1.75 15.79 24.70
N ARG A 179 1.93 16.82 23.85
CA ARG A 179 2.49 18.12 24.21
C ARG A 179 1.40 19.14 24.54
N ALA A 180 0.32 19.18 23.77
CA ALA A 180 -0.85 20.01 24.06
C ALA A 180 -1.43 19.74 25.47
N LEU A 181 -1.36 18.49 25.92
CA LEU A 181 -1.85 18.05 27.23
C LEU A 181 -0.84 18.23 28.39
N ARG A 182 0.37 18.75 28.13
CA ARG A 182 1.39 19.03 29.17
C ARG A 182 1.32 20.43 29.77
N ILE A 183 0.29 21.21 29.42
CA ILE A 183 -0.03 22.49 30.06
C ILE A 183 0.00 22.30 31.58
N THR A 184 0.71 23.20 32.28
CA THR A 184 1.21 23.04 33.65
C THR A 184 0.25 22.30 34.59
N PRO A 185 0.58 21.07 35.03
CA PRO A 185 -0.26 20.29 35.94
C PRO A 185 -0.58 21.08 37.21
N GLY A 186 -1.87 21.26 37.50
CA GLY A 186 -2.36 22.07 38.63
C GLY A 186 -2.73 23.52 38.31
N ALA A 187 -2.53 24.01 37.07
CA ALA A 187 -2.92 25.38 36.68
C ALA A 187 -4.43 25.55 36.38
N GLY A 188 -5.23 24.48 36.40
CA GLY A 188 -6.69 24.53 36.19
C GLY A 188 -7.15 24.91 34.77
N LYS A 189 -6.24 25.07 33.80
CA LYS A 189 -6.56 25.45 32.42
C LYS A 189 -7.08 24.24 31.61
N LEU A 190 -8.12 24.47 30.82
CA LEU A 190 -8.71 23.52 29.87
C LEU A 190 -7.98 23.60 28.52
N ALA A 191 -7.40 22.51 28.05
CA ALA A 191 -6.73 22.45 26.75
C ALA A 191 -7.73 22.26 25.60
N THR A 192 -7.77 23.17 24.61
CA THR A 192 -8.73 23.08 23.48
C THR A 192 -8.08 22.52 22.22
N LEU A 193 -8.55 21.39 21.73
CA LEU A 193 -8.07 20.70 20.52
C LEU A 193 -9.04 20.97 19.36
N VAL A 194 -8.67 21.89 18.47
CA VAL A 194 -9.51 22.35 17.35
C VAL A 194 -9.29 21.47 16.12
N VAL A 195 -10.38 20.88 15.62
CA VAL A 195 -10.38 19.86 14.56
C VAL A 195 -11.31 20.29 13.41
N PRO A 196 -10.76 20.73 12.25
CA PRO A 196 -11.59 21.06 11.09
C PRO A 196 -12.21 19.82 10.43
N VAL A 197 -13.53 19.86 10.21
CA VAL A 197 -14.34 18.88 9.49
C VAL A 197 -14.92 19.58 8.26
N PHE A 198 -14.60 19.09 7.06
CA PHE A 198 -15.03 19.72 5.80
C PHE A 198 -16.19 18.92 5.22
N LEU A 199 -17.40 19.45 5.35
CA LEU A 199 -18.61 18.81 4.86
C LEU A 199 -19.00 19.42 3.50
N ALA A 200 -19.54 18.60 2.59
CA ALA A 200 -20.21 19.13 1.41
C ALA A 200 -21.47 19.93 1.83
N PRO A 201 -21.96 20.88 1.00
CA PRO A 201 -23.10 21.73 1.35
C PRO A 201 -24.35 20.94 1.77
N ASP A 202 -24.55 19.77 1.16
CA ASP A 202 -25.66 18.84 1.32
C ASP A 202 -25.30 17.55 2.10
N GLU A 203 -24.07 17.44 2.63
CA GLU A 203 -23.63 16.26 3.41
C GLU A 203 -24.34 16.19 4.76
N ASP A 204 -24.87 15.01 5.09
CA ASP A 204 -25.52 14.77 6.38
C ASP A 204 -24.46 14.75 7.49
N PRO A 205 -24.55 15.64 8.50
CA PRO A 205 -23.58 15.70 9.58
C PRO A 205 -23.48 14.39 10.38
N ASP A 206 -24.55 13.58 10.48
CA ASP A 206 -24.58 12.37 11.30
C ASP A 206 -23.99 11.12 10.62
N GLU A 207 -23.54 11.20 9.35
CA GLU A 207 -22.83 10.12 8.62
C GLU A 207 -21.36 9.90 9.07
N LEU A 208 -21.11 10.04 10.37
CA LEU A 208 -19.80 9.98 11.04
C LEU A 208 -18.98 8.70 10.76
N LEU A 209 -19.66 7.58 10.49
CA LEU A 209 -19.02 6.27 10.27
C LEU A 209 -18.38 6.11 8.88
N THR A 210 -18.95 6.80 7.89
CA THR A 210 -18.70 6.61 6.45
C THR A 210 -18.03 7.81 5.81
N SER A 211 -18.32 9.03 6.28
CA SER A 211 -17.71 10.25 5.74
C SER A 211 -16.20 10.33 6.02
N ASP A 212 -15.43 10.64 4.98
CA ASP A 212 -13.99 10.90 5.06
C ASP A 212 -13.67 12.25 5.73
N ALA A 213 -14.64 13.17 5.87
CA ALA A 213 -14.47 14.46 6.53
C ALA A 213 -14.00 14.28 7.99
N TYR A 214 -14.48 13.22 8.66
CA TYR A 214 -14.12 12.87 10.04
C TYR A 214 -12.78 12.14 10.17
N GLY A 215 -12.06 11.87 9.08
CA GLY A 215 -10.78 11.17 9.13
C GLY A 215 -9.72 11.84 10.01
N THR A 216 -9.71 13.17 10.10
CA THR A 216 -8.83 13.91 11.02
C THR A 216 -9.25 13.72 12.47
N LEU A 217 -10.56 13.80 12.75
CA LEU A 217 -11.13 13.55 14.08
C LEU A 217 -10.84 12.11 14.55
N THR A 218 -10.95 11.12 13.66
CA THR A 218 -10.64 9.72 13.98
C THR A 218 -9.21 9.56 14.48
N LYS A 219 -8.23 10.22 13.83
CA LYS A 219 -6.83 10.18 14.25
C LYS A 219 -6.59 10.89 15.59
N VAL A 220 -7.21 12.06 15.80
CA VAL A 220 -7.04 12.83 17.05
C VAL A 220 -7.65 12.08 18.24
N LEU A 221 -8.85 11.53 18.12
CA LEU A 221 -9.47 10.72 19.19
C LEU A 221 -8.71 9.41 19.44
N GLY A 222 -8.18 8.77 18.39
CA GLY A 222 -7.31 7.59 18.54
C GLY A 222 -6.00 7.90 19.27
N ALA A 223 -5.39 9.06 18.98
CA ALA A 223 -4.19 9.53 19.69
C ALA A 223 -4.48 9.93 21.15
N LEU A 224 -5.65 10.53 21.42
CA LEU A 224 -6.11 10.83 22.78
C LEU A 224 -6.32 9.57 23.62
N ARG A 225 -6.94 8.52 23.05
CA ARG A 225 -7.16 7.24 23.75
C ARG A 225 -5.85 6.61 24.25
N ALA A 226 -4.74 6.82 23.57
CA ALA A 226 -3.42 6.33 24.00
C ALA A 226 -2.85 7.04 25.25
N HIS A 227 -3.43 8.19 25.63
CA HIS A 227 -3.06 8.97 26.82
C HIS A 227 -4.15 9.03 27.88
N ASP A 228 -5.41 8.92 27.48
CA ASP A 228 -6.59 8.96 28.33
C ASP A 228 -7.67 8.01 27.77
N THR A 229 -7.56 6.74 28.15
CA THR A 229 -8.50 5.70 27.71
C THR A 229 -9.89 5.89 28.31
N GLU A 230 -9.98 6.29 29.58
CA GLU A 230 -11.21 6.28 30.36
C GLU A 230 -12.20 7.33 29.86
N THR A 231 -11.74 8.57 29.65
CA THR A 231 -12.58 9.64 29.10
C THR A 231 -13.05 9.32 27.68
N ILE A 232 -12.18 8.75 26.84
CA ILE A 232 -12.53 8.41 25.45
C ILE A 232 -13.47 7.20 25.38
N GLU A 233 -13.39 6.26 26.30
CA GLU A 233 -14.33 5.13 26.38
C GLU A 233 -15.69 5.57 26.94
N ALA A 234 -15.73 6.49 27.91
CA ALA A 234 -16.96 7.09 28.42
C ALA A 234 -17.75 7.87 27.36
N LEU A 235 -17.08 8.41 26.32
CA LEU A 235 -17.75 9.07 25.18
C LEU A 235 -18.65 8.14 24.35
N ALA A 236 -18.52 6.80 24.47
CA ALA A 236 -19.34 5.85 23.72
C ALA A 236 -20.62 5.38 24.46
N ASP A 237 -20.94 5.92 25.64
CA ASP A 237 -22.27 5.77 26.22
C ASP A 237 -23.16 6.96 25.83
N PRO A 238 -24.25 6.77 25.06
CA PRO A 238 -25.19 7.85 24.75
C PRO A 238 -25.80 8.50 26.00
N ARG A 239 -26.04 7.73 27.07
CA ARG A 239 -26.69 8.19 28.30
C ARG A 239 -25.86 9.22 29.05
N VAL A 240 -24.55 9.11 28.92
CA VAL A 240 -23.57 10.03 29.49
C VAL A 240 -23.70 11.44 28.91
N ARG A 241 -24.13 11.57 27.64
CA ARG A 241 -24.33 12.86 26.97
C ARG A 241 -25.72 13.47 27.15
N SER A 242 -26.74 12.68 27.44
CA SER A 242 -28.13 13.16 27.59
C SER A 242 -28.42 13.90 28.91
N GLY A 243 -27.41 14.18 29.74
CA GLY A 243 -27.55 14.91 31.00
C GLY A 243 -27.82 16.40 30.80
N PRO A 244 -28.68 17.05 31.62
CA PRO A 244 -29.02 18.45 31.44
C PRO A 244 -27.82 19.39 31.67
N LYS A 245 -27.59 20.27 30.71
CA LYS A 245 -26.59 21.35 30.71
C LYS A 245 -26.82 22.29 31.90
N GLN A 246 -25.90 22.36 32.86
CA GLN A 246 -25.96 23.34 33.95
C GLN A 246 -24.87 24.42 33.85
N VAL A 247 -25.32 25.64 34.07
CA VAL A 247 -24.51 26.85 34.27
C VAL A 247 -23.71 26.70 35.57
N PRO A 248 -22.47 27.22 35.68
CA PRO A 248 -21.72 27.16 36.93
C PRO A 248 -22.48 27.87 38.05
N VAL A 249 -22.81 27.14 39.10
CA VAL A 249 -23.26 27.71 40.37
C VAL A 249 -22.02 27.88 41.24
N GLU A 250 -21.75 29.11 41.65
CA GLU A 250 -20.73 29.43 42.64
C GLU A 250 -21.14 28.79 43.98
N THR A 251 -20.34 27.84 44.47
CA THR A 251 -20.53 27.27 45.81
C THR A 251 -19.66 28.01 46.81
N GLU A 252 -20.29 28.87 47.61
CA GLU A 252 -19.73 29.32 48.88
C GLU A 252 -19.54 28.13 49.83
N ASP A 253 -18.52 28.22 50.69
CA ASP A 253 -18.20 27.19 51.70
C ASP A 253 -19.32 27.04 52.75
N THR A 254 -19.59 25.82 53.21
CA THR A 254 -19.96 25.60 54.63
C THR A 254 -19.80 24.14 55.09
N GLU A 255 -19.70 23.98 56.41
CA GLU A 255 -19.10 22.82 57.09
C GLU A 255 -20.08 21.69 57.51
N THR A 256 -19.52 20.48 57.55
CA THR A 256 -19.73 19.31 58.45
C THR A 256 -21.02 19.05 59.27
N ALA A 257 -21.30 17.73 59.41
CA ALA A 257 -22.19 17.01 60.35
C ALA A 257 -23.62 16.68 59.81
N GLY A 258 -24.25 15.53 60.14
CA GLY A 258 -23.79 14.33 60.87
C GLY A 258 -24.97 13.39 61.25
N ALA A 259 -24.68 12.11 61.48
CA ALA A 259 -25.50 11.09 62.19
C ALA A 259 -26.89 10.63 61.62
N ALA A 260 -26.91 9.39 61.13
CA ALA A 260 -27.63 8.20 61.68
C ALA A 260 -29.17 8.01 61.65
N GLU A 261 -29.51 6.71 61.44
CA GLU A 261 -30.63 5.90 62.00
C GLU A 261 -32.05 5.81 61.37
N SER A 262 -32.39 4.56 60.95
CA SER A 262 -33.73 3.91 61.02
C SER A 262 -34.81 4.39 60.01
N SER A 263 -35.92 3.73 59.64
CA SER A 263 -36.48 2.34 59.71
C SER A 263 -37.81 2.33 58.88
N ASP A 264 -38.58 1.26 58.57
CA ASP A 264 -38.46 -0.21 58.68
C ASP A 264 -39.43 -0.94 57.70
N GLU A 265 -39.51 -2.28 57.81
CA GLU A 265 -40.69 -3.16 57.60
C GLU A 265 -41.41 -3.31 56.23
N ALA A 266 -41.19 -4.51 55.65
CA ALA A 266 -42.20 -5.57 55.44
C ALA A 266 -43.27 -5.52 54.32
N ARG A 267 -43.23 -6.54 53.44
CA ARG A 267 -44.24 -7.63 53.22
C ARG A 267 -43.91 -8.38 51.91
N ALA A 268 -43.62 -9.69 51.88
CA ALA A 268 -44.38 -10.90 52.26
C ALA A 268 -45.28 -11.48 51.13
N GLY A 269 -45.11 -12.78 50.84
CA GLY A 269 -45.87 -13.58 49.84
C GLY A 269 -44.93 -14.25 48.80
N ALA A 270 -44.44 -15.48 49.01
CA ALA A 270 -45.11 -16.76 48.76
C ALA A 270 -45.48 -16.99 47.26
N GLY A 271 -45.08 -18.08 46.59
CA GLY A 271 -44.20 -19.19 46.97
C GLY A 271 -44.24 -20.33 45.93
N THR A 272 -43.47 -21.40 46.21
CA THR A 272 -43.62 -22.80 45.72
C THR A 272 -42.85 -23.15 44.43
N ARG A 273 -42.08 -24.24 44.26
CA ARG A 273 -41.35 -25.25 45.06
C ARG A 273 -41.07 -26.43 44.11
N ALA A 274 -39.80 -26.77 43.87
CA ALA A 274 -39.24 -28.07 43.47
C ALA A 274 -37.78 -27.80 43.03
N GLU A 275 -36.70 -28.16 43.75
CA GLU A 275 -36.27 -29.51 44.15
C GLU A 275 -36.06 -30.40 42.89
N THR A 276 -34.87 -30.90 42.53
CA THR A 276 -33.72 -31.35 43.35
C THR A 276 -32.32 -31.15 42.69
N GLU A 277 -31.31 -30.84 43.52
CA GLU A 277 -29.99 -31.51 43.72
C GLU A 277 -29.18 -32.05 42.51
N THR A 278 -27.84 -32.00 42.42
CA THR A 278 -26.67 -31.56 43.25
C THR A 278 -25.48 -31.31 42.30
N GLY A 279 -24.36 -30.63 42.62
CA GLY A 279 -23.94 -29.90 43.81
C GLY A 279 -22.48 -29.39 43.68
N ALA A 280 -21.93 -28.84 44.78
CA ALA A 280 -20.53 -28.43 45.02
C ALA A 280 -19.95 -27.20 44.27
N GLY A 281 -19.38 -26.24 45.03
CA GLY A 281 -18.43 -25.25 44.49
C GLY A 281 -18.37 -23.85 45.14
N ALA A 282 -17.99 -23.76 46.42
CA ALA A 282 -17.44 -22.58 47.12
C ALA A 282 -17.77 -21.14 46.65
N GLY A 283 -18.43 -20.35 47.51
CA GLY A 283 -18.56 -18.89 47.32
C GLY A 283 -17.66 -18.06 48.26
N ALA A 284 -17.49 -16.77 47.95
CA ALA A 284 -17.23 -15.71 48.93
C ALA A 284 -17.37 -14.30 48.32
N GLY A 285 -18.04 -13.37 49.03
CA GLY A 285 -17.52 -12.00 49.15
C GLY A 285 -18.07 -10.88 48.25
N ALA A 286 -19.39 -10.73 48.08
CA ALA A 286 -19.94 -9.47 47.57
C ALA A 286 -19.79 -8.32 48.59
N ARG A 287 -19.11 -7.22 48.23
CA ARG A 287 -19.13 -5.94 48.95
C ARG A 287 -18.97 -4.74 48.00
N ALA A 288 -19.66 -3.64 48.34
CA ALA A 288 -19.48 -2.26 47.85
C ALA A 288 -19.79 -1.97 46.36
N GLY A 289 -21.06 -1.68 46.06
CA GLY A 289 -21.50 -1.12 44.76
C GLY A 289 -21.81 0.39 44.74
N ALA A 290 -21.73 1.09 45.88
CA ALA A 290 -22.22 2.47 46.00
C ALA A 290 -21.21 3.57 45.62
N GLY A 291 -19.91 3.26 45.53
CA GLY A 291 -18.89 4.22 45.08
C GLY A 291 -18.78 4.30 43.55
N VAL A 292 -18.87 3.15 42.89
CA VAL A 292 -18.64 2.99 41.44
C VAL A 292 -19.67 3.75 40.61
N GLU A 293 -20.94 3.79 41.02
CA GLU A 293 -21.97 4.55 40.30
C GLU A 293 -21.76 6.07 40.38
N VAL A 294 -21.29 6.60 41.51
CA VAL A 294 -21.01 8.04 41.67
C VAL A 294 -19.80 8.45 40.84
N GLU A 295 -18.75 7.63 40.85
CA GLU A 295 -17.53 7.83 40.08
C GLU A 295 -17.81 7.73 38.56
N ALA A 296 -18.49 6.69 38.09
CA ALA A 296 -18.87 6.53 36.69
C ALA A 296 -19.78 7.68 36.17
N VAL A 297 -20.70 8.18 37.01
CA VAL A 297 -21.56 9.32 36.65
C VAL A 297 -20.79 10.65 36.64
N ALA A 298 -19.71 10.79 37.43
CA ALA A 298 -18.82 11.95 37.40
C ALA A 298 -17.89 11.92 36.18
N VAL A 299 -17.24 10.78 35.92
CA VAL A 299 -16.40 10.53 34.73
C VAL A 299 -17.21 10.74 33.46
N GLY A 300 -18.44 10.22 33.40
CA GLY A 300 -19.35 10.48 32.29
C GLY A 300 -19.63 11.97 32.09
N ARG A 301 -20.01 12.69 33.14
CA ARG A 301 -20.29 14.14 33.03
C ARG A 301 -19.06 14.95 32.58
N ALA A 302 -17.85 14.55 32.96
CA ALA A 302 -16.63 15.12 32.42
C ALA A 302 -16.48 14.81 30.92
N ALA A 303 -16.58 13.54 30.52
CA ALA A 303 -16.46 13.10 29.13
C ALA A 303 -17.48 13.74 28.18
N ALA A 304 -18.71 14.02 28.64
CA ALA A 304 -19.71 14.72 27.82
C ALA A 304 -19.22 16.09 27.31
N GLY A 305 -18.40 16.81 28.09
CA GLY A 305 -17.79 18.08 27.69
C GLY A 305 -16.60 17.97 26.74
N VAL A 306 -16.01 16.77 26.59
CA VAL A 306 -14.70 16.55 25.94
C VAL A 306 -14.76 16.52 24.41
N LEU A 307 -15.93 16.36 23.80
CA LEU A 307 -16.07 16.41 22.34
C LEU A 307 -17.31 17.22 21.93
N ARG A 308 -17.06 18.37 21.29
CA ARG A 308 -18.07 19.30 20.79
C ARG A 308 -17.98 19.42 19.27
N PHE A 309 -19.10 19.76 18.66
CA PHE A 309 -19.24 20.09 17.24
C PHE A 309 -19.95 21.44 17.13
N SER A 310 -19.69 22.19 16.06
CA SER A 310 -20.35 23.47 15.81
C SER A 310 -21.82 23.32 15.40
N GLU A 311 -22.15 22.28 14.64
CA GLU A 311 -23.52 21.77 14.49
C GLU A 311 -23.71 20.62 15.49
N GLU A 312 -24.87 20.48 16.15
CA GLU A 312 -25.09 19.32 17.03
C GLU A 312 -25.11 17.99 16.22
N ARG A 313 -24.85 16.87 16.89
CA ARG A 313 -24.86 15.50 16.32
C ARG A 313 -25.77 14.61 17.12
N ASP A 314 -26.38 13.62 16.47
CA ASP A 314 -27.10 12.55 17.17
C ASP A 314 -26.15 11.84 18.17
N PRO A 315 -26.46 11.85 19.48
CA PRO A 315 -25.68 11.13 20.48
C PRO A 315 -25.53 9.63 20.20
N ALA A 316 -26.50 9.00 19.52
CA ALA A 316 -26.42 7.59 19.16
C ALA A 316 -25.46 7.34 17.98
N ALA A 317 -25.56 8.12 16.90
CA ALA A 317 -24.61 8.10 15.78
C ALA A 317 -23.16 8.37 16.26
N LEU A 318 -22.97 9.37 17.13
CA LEU A 318 -21.66 9.69 17.70
C LEU A 318 -21.11 8.58 18.59
N ALA A 319 -21.91 8.03 19.51
CA ALA A 319 -21.50 6.90 20.34
C ALA A 319 -21.17 5.66 19.50
N GLN A 320 -21.91 5.41 18.41
CA GLN A 320 -21.63 4.35 17.47
C GLN A 320 -20.32 4.60 16.70
N TYR A 321 -20.05 5.83 16.27
CA TYR A 321 -18.77 6.23 15.66
C TYR A 321 -17.61 5.98 16.62
N ILE A 322 -17.69 6.43 17.86
CA ILE A 322 -16.62 6.25 18.85
C ILE A 322 -16.44 4.75 19.16
N ARG A 323 -17.52 3.98 19.33
CA ARG A 323 -17.42 2.54 19.54
C ARG A 323 -16.79 1.80 18.36
N LEU A 324 -17.18 2.11 17.11
CA LEU A 324 -16.80 1.33 15.93
C LEU A 324 -15.58 1.85 15.16
N ARG A 325 -15.13 3.09 15.40
CA ARG A 325 -13.89 3.65 14.82
C ARG A 325 -12.80 3.97 15.85
N ILE A 326 -13.10 4.08 17.15
CA ILE A 326 -12.11 4.47 18.18
C ILE A 326 -11.89 3.40 19.27
N ILE A 327 -12.94 2.79 19.82
CA ILE A 327 -12.85 1.83 20.94
C ILE A 327 -12.65 0.39 20.46
N ASP A 328 -13.57 -0.12 19.62
CA ASP A 328 -13.48 -1.41 18.95
C ASP A 328 -13.37 -1.27 17.42
N PRO A 329 -12.42 -0.45 16.89
CA PRO A 329 -12.16 -0.47 15.46
C PRO A 329 -11.65 -1.86 15.08
N GLU A 330 -10.77 -2.47 15.88
CA GLU A 330 -10.22 -3.78 15.56
C GLU A 330 -11.26 -4.90 15.53
N GLY A 331 -12.14 -5.07 16.52
CA GLY A 331 -13.10 -6.17 16.50
C GLY A 331 -14.13 -6.05 15.38
N ALA A 332 -14.55 -4.83 15.02
CA ALA A 332 -15.44 -4.59 13.88
C ALA A 332 -14.72 -4.67 12.52
N TYR A 333 -13.47 -4.18 12.42
CA TYR A 333 -12.65 -4.20 11.21
C TYR A 333 -12.08 -5.59 10.93
N TRP A 334 -11.74 -6.36 11.97
CA TRP A 334 -11.35 -7.77 11.93
C TRP A 334 -12.51 -8.62 11.43
N ARG A 335 -13.70 -8.54 12.06
CA ARG A 335 -14.88 -9.28 11.60
C ARG A 335 -15.26 -8.94 10.15
N ARG A 336 -15.17 -7.67 9.74
CA ARG A 336 -15.38 -7.28 8.33
C ARG A 336 -14.27 -7.79 7.41
N GLY A 337 -13.02 -7.81 7.85
CA GLY A 337 -11.90 -8.39 7.10
C GLY A 337 -12.04 -9.90 6.91
N ILE A 338 -12.43 -10.63 7.95
CA ILE A 338 -12.72 -12.07 7.93
C ILE A 338 -13.93 -12.38 7.04
N GLU A 339 -15.03 -11.62 7.12
CA GLU A 339 -16.19 -11.80 6.25
C GLU A 339 -15.84 -11.49 4.78
N ALA A 340 -15.14 -10.38 4.52
CA ALA A 340 -14.67 -10.01 3.18
C ALA A 340 -13.70 -11.04 2.59
N ALA A 341 -12.76 -11.55 3.40
CA ALA A 341 -11.83 -12.62 3.02
C ALA A 341 -12.57 -13.93 2.70
N THR A 342 -13.48 -14.35 3.58
CA THR A 342 -14.31 -15.56 3.41
C THR A 342 -15.16 -15.47 2.15
N ARG A 343 -15.77 -14.31 1.88
CA ARG A 343 -16.57 -14.09 0.68
C ARG A 343 -15.71 -14.03 -0.58
N TRP A 344 -14.55 -13.37 -0.53
CA TRP A 344 -13.61 -13.33 -1.65
C TRP A 344 -13.15 -14.73 -2.09
N LEU A 345 -12.86 -15.64 -1.15
CA LEU A 345 -12.53 -17.03 -1.46
C LEU A 345 -13.68 -17.75 -2.20
N ARG A 346 -14.93 -17.55 -1.75
CA ARG A 346 -16.12 -18.13 -2.40
C ARG A 346 -16.31 -17.61 -3.83
N GLU A 347 -16.25 -16.29 -4.02
CA GLU A 347 -16.54 -15.63 -5.29
C GLU A 347 -15.43 -15.84 -6.33
N THR A 348 -14.16 -15.87 -5.90
CA THR A 348 -13.02 -16.19 -6.78
C THR A 348 -12.77 -17.69 -6.96
N THR A 349 -13.52 -18.54 -6.24
CA THR A 349 -13.27 -20.00 -6.14
C THR A 349 -11.82 -20.33 -5.72
N SER A 350 -11.17 -19.43 -4.98
CA SER A 350 -9.77 -19.60 -4.55
C SER A 350 -9.70 -20.32 -3.21
N SER A 351 -8.68 -21.16 -3.03
CA SER A 351 -8.40 -21.87 -1.77
C SER A 351 -7.40 -21.16 -0.86
N GLU A 352 -6.86 -20.02 -1.27
CA GLU A 352 -5.81 -19.28 -0.56
C GLU A 352 -6.05 -17.77 -0.65
N LEU A 353 -5.76 -16.99 0.41
CA LEU A 353 -5.93 -15.53 0.44
C LEU A 353 -4.86 -14.77 -0.36
N ARG A 354 -4.88 -14.95 -1.68
CA ARG A 354 -4.03 -14.27 -2.67
C ARG A 354 -4.62 -12.96 -3.18
N VAL A 355 -5.21 -12.18 -2.27
CA VAL A 355 -5.83 -10.90 -2.59
C VAL A 355 -4.76 -9.91 -3.12
N PRO A 356 -4.94 -9.30 -4.31
CA PRO A 356 -4.04 -8.25 -4.80
C PRO A 356 -4.05 -7.03 -3.88
N TYR A 357 -2.90 -6.37 -3.68
CA TYR A 357 -2.78 -5.25 -2.72
C TYR A 357 -3.80 -4.12 -2.94
N THR A 358 -4.10 -3.79 -4.20
CA THR A 358 -5.05 -2.73 -4.58
C THR A 358 -6.50 -3.23 -4.73
N TYR A 359 -6.81 -4.45 -4.30
CA TYR A 359 -8.17 -4.99 -4.40
C TYR A 359 -9.07 -4.43 -3.30
N THR A 360 -10.18 -3.85 -3.72
CA THR A 360 -11.31 -3.44 -2.90
C THR A 360 -12.49 -4.32 -3.25
N THR A 361 -13.31 -4.68 -2.25
CA THR A 361 -14.53 -5.47 -2.49
C THR A 361 -15.57 -4.68 -3.31
N PRO A 362 -16.39 -5.37 -4.13
CA PRO A 362 -17.51 -4.75 -4.84
C PRO A 362 -18.50 -4.04 -3.90
N GLU A 363 -19.00 -2.88 -4.33
CA GLU A 363 -19.95 -2.04 -3.55
C GLU A 363 -21.27 -2.76 -3.23
N ASP A 364 -21.67 -3.74 -4.03
CA ASP A 364 -22.90 -4.52 -3.85
C ASP A 364 -22.79 -5.61 -2.76
N TRP A 365 -21.62 -5.80 -2.13
CA TRP A 365 -21.45 -6.76 -1.04
C TRP A 365 -22.02 -6.22 0.29
N PRO A 366 -23.10 -6.80 0.85
CA PRO A 366 -23.72 -6.26 2.06
C PRO A 366 -22.76 -6.27 3.26
N GLY A 367 -22.65 -5.12 3.94
CA GLY A 367 -21.83 -4.94 5.15
C GLY A 367 -20.32 -4.86 4.95
N VAL A 368 -19.82 -5.23 3.76
CA VAL A 368 -18.39 -5.24 3.42
C VAL A 368 -18.07 -4.66 2.03
N GLY A 369 -18.99 -3.94 1.39
CA GLY A 369 -18.72 -3.21 0.14
C GLY A 369 -17.71 -2.06 0.35
N GLY A 370 -16.93 -1.74 -0.68
CA GLY A 370 -15.89 -0.70 -0.61
C GLY A 370 -14.73 -1.02 0.34
N TYR A 371 -14.65 -2.24 0.89
CA TYR A 371 -13.66 -2.63 1.90
C TYR A 371 -12.29 -2.92 1.25
N PRO A 372 -11.19 -2.30 1.72
CA PRO A 372 -9.85 -2.42 1.12
C PRO A 372 -9.15 -3.73 1.53
N LEU A 373 -9.74 -4.86 1.15
CA LEU A 373 -9.28 -6.21 1.54
C LEU A 373 -7.81 -6.48 1.18
N GLY A 374 -7.34 -5.98 0.03
CA GLY A 374 -5.95 -6.11 -0.40
C GLY A 374 -4.93 -5.45 0.55
N VAL A 375 -5.29 -4.29 1.10
CA VAL A 375 -4.48 -3.58 2.09
C VAL A 375 -4.56 -4.29 3.43
N TRP A 376 -5.77 -4.70 3.85
CA TRP A 376 -5.99 -5.42 5.11
C TRP A 376 -5.15 -6.70 5.22
N ILE A 377 -5.16 -7.53 4.17
CA ILE A 377 -4.35 -8.76 4.09
C ILE A 377 -2.84 -8.45 4.14
N ALA A 378 -2.39 -7.35 3.54
CA ALA A 378 -0.99 -6.93 3.59
C ALA A 378 -0.56 -6.48 5.00
N ASP A 379 -1.44 -5.79 5.74
CA ASP A 379 -1.18 -5.43 7.13
C ASP A 379 -1.09 -6.67 8.04
N GLN A 380 -1.93 -7.69 7.85
CA GLN A 380 -1.84 -8.92 8.63
C GLN A 380 -0.47 -9.62 8.43
N ARG A 381 0.03 -9.67 7.19
CA ARG A 381 1.39 -10.16 6.88
C ARG A 381 2.48 -9.37 7.60
N ARG A 382 2.31 -8.04 7.69
CA ARG A 382 3.24 -7.14 8.38
C ARG A 382 3.24 -7.39 9.89
N TYR A 383 2.07 -7.54 10.52
CA TYR A 383 1.96 -7.82 11.96
C TYR A 383 2.49 -9.21 12.32
N TYR A 384 2.24 -10.22 11.48
CA TYR A 384 2.81 -11.56 11.62
C TYR A 384 4.35 -11.54 11.54
N THR A 385 4.91 -10.88 10.52
CA THR A 385 6.37 -10.75 10.34
C THR A 385 7.04 -9.96 11.46
N ALA A 386 6.32 -9.05 12.10
CA ALA A 386 6.77 -8.29 13.26
C ALA A 386 6.54 -9.01 14.61
N GLU A 387 6.01 -10.24 14.62
CA GLU A 387 5.66 -11.01 15.82
C GLU A 387 4.66 -10.29 16.76
N THR A 388 3.82 -9.40 16.20
CA THR A 388 2.84 -8.59 16.95
C THR A 388 1.39 -9.05 16.77
N LEU A 389 1.13 -10.03 15.89
CA LEU A 389 -0.21 -10.55 15.65
C LEU A 389 -0.57 -11.62 16.69
N GLU A 390 -1.76 -11.49 17.29
CA GLU A 390 -2.25 -12.43 18.31
C GLU A 390 -2.38 -13.87 17.76
N ALA A 391 -1.97 -14.88 18.53
CA ALA A 391 -1.97 -16.28 18.09
C ALA A 391 -3.37 -16.81 17.69
N SER A 392 -4.44 -16.30 18.30
CA SER A 392 -5.82 -16.62 17.93
C SER A 392 -6.16 -16.13 16.51
N ARG A 393 -5.77 -14.90 16.18
CA ARG A 393 -5.91 -14.25 14.87
C ARG A 393 -5.08 -14.94 13.80
N VAL A 394 -3.89 -15.42 14.14
CA VAL A 394 -3.06 -16.26 13.25
C VAL A 394 -3.82 -17.54 12.90
N ALA A 395 -4.33 -18.28 13.89
CA ALA A 395 -5.05 -19.53 13.66
C ALA A 395 -6.37 -19.35 12.87
N GLU A 396 -7.10 -18.26 13.10
CA GLU A 396 -8.32 -17.93 12.35
C GLU A 396 -8.01 -17.62 10.87
N LEU A 397 -6.92 -16.90 10.59
CA LEU A 397 -6.45 -16.63 9.23
C LEU A 397 -5.86 -17.87 8.55
N ASP A 398 -5.12 -18.71 9.26
CA ASP A 398 -4.63 -20.01 8.75
C ASP A 398 -5.80 -20.89 8.28
N ALA A 399 -6.90 -20.93 9.05
CA ALA A 399 -8.12 -21.65 8.69
C ALA A 399 -8.80 -21.14 7.40
N LEU A 400 -8.55 -19.88 7.01
CA LEU A 400 -8.99 -19.29 5.75
C LEU A 400 -7.96 -19.41 4.61
N GLY A 401 -6.88 -20.19 4.80
CA GLY A 401 -5.83 -20.32 3.79
C GLY A 401 -4.98 -19.05 3.65
N MET A 402 -4.68 -18.38 4.77
CA MET A 402 -3.85 -17.18 4.77
C MET A 402 -2.43 -17.47 4.28
N VAL A 403 -2.03 -16.68 3.29
CA VAL A 403 -0.69 -16.72 2.71
C VAL A 403 0.18 -15.70 3.43
N TRP A 404 0.92 -16.10 4.47
CA TRP A 404 1.78 -15.18 5.24
C TRP A 404 2.97 -14.64 4.42
N SER A 405 3.61 -15.51 3.65
CA SER A 405 4.58 -15.11 2.62
C SER A 405 4.03 -15.46 1.24
N VAL A 406 3.78 -14.43 0.42
CA VAL A 406 3.37 -14.59 -0.98
C VAL A 406 4.42 -15.39 -1.76
N GLN A 407 5.70 -15.28 -1.41
CA GLN A 407 6.82 -16.02 -2.00
C GLN A 407 6.96 -17.45 -1.47
N ALA A 408 6.34 -17.80 -0.33
CA ALA A 408 6.23 -19.18 0.16
C ALA A 408 5.08 -19.89 -0.57
N SER A 409 3.87 -19.38 -0.48
CA SER A 409 2.71 -19.99 -1.15
C SER A 409 2.81 -19.94 -2.68
N ALA A 410 3.37 -18.89 -3.32
CA ALA A 410 3.64 -18.93 -4.77
C ALA A 410 4.73 -19.95 -5.16
N TRP A 411 5.59 -20.33 -4.21
CA TRP A 411 6.48 -21.46 -4.36
C TRP A 411 5.73 -22.79 -4.18
N ASP A 412 4.90 -22.94 -3.14
CA ASP A 412 4.20 -24.19 -2.85
C ASP A 412 3.19 -24.56 -3.95
N SER A 413 2.36 -23.63 -4.43
CA SER A 413 1.48 -23.87 -5.58
C SER A 413 2.28 -24.05 -6.87
N GLY A 414 3.38 -23.33 -7.07
CA GLY A 414 4.26 -23.54 -8.22
C GLY A 414 4.93 -24.92 -8.22
N LEU A 415 5.29 -25.43 -7.03
CA LEU A 415 5.84 -26.76 -6.81
C LEU A 415 4.77 -27.85 -6.95
N ALA A 416 3.54 -27.61 -6.50
CA ALA A 416 2.40 -28.50 -6.72
C ALA A 416 2.06 -28.62 -8.21
N VAL A 417 1.98 -27.50 -8.94
CA VAL A 417 1.82 -27.49 -10.40
C VAL A 417 3.03 -28.12 -11.09
N ALA A 418 4.25 -27.92 -10.60
CA ALA A 418 5.44 -28.59 -11.13
C ALA A 418 5.36 -30.13 -10.98
N ARG A 419 4.86 -30.63 -9.84
CA ARG A 419 4.61 -32.06 -9.61
C ARG A 419 3.52 -32.58 -10.54
N ALA A 420 2.41 -31.86 -10.68
CA ALA A 420 1.31 -32.24 -11.58
C ALA A 420 1.75 -32.27 -13.05
N TYR A 421 2.44 -31.21 -13.51
CA TYR A 421 3.02 -31.12 -14.84
C TYR A 421 4.01 -32.26 -15.11
N ALA A 422 4.92 -32.55 -14.18
CA ALA A 422 5.88 -33.64 -14.34
C ALA A 422 5.18 -35.01 -14.36
N ALA A 423 4.19 -35.25 -13.50
CA ALA A 423 3.41 -36.48 -13.49
C ALA A 423 2.65 -36.70 -14.80
N ALA A 424 2.16 -35.63 -15.44
CA ALA A 424 1.51 -35.70 -16.76
C ALA A 424 2.50 -35.86 -17.94
N HIS A 425 3.81 -35.80 -17.70
CA HIS A 425 4.86 -35.84 -18.72
C HIS A 425 6.04 -36.74 -18.31
N ASP A 426 5.76 -37.96 -17.84
CA ASP A 426 6.78 -38.98 -17.55
C ASP A 426 7.90 -38.53 -16.58
N GLY A 427 7.53 -37.71 -15.59
CA GLY A 427 8.45 -37.14 -14.60
C GLY A 427 9.28 -35.94 -15.10
N LEU A 428 9.03 -35.41 -16.30
CA LEU A 428 9.84 -34.33 -16.88
C LEU A 428 9.40 -32.94 -16.40
N LEU A 429 10.28 -32.22 -15.69
CA LEU A 429 10.07 -30.82 -15.34
C LEU A 429 10.78 -29.89 -16.33
N LEU A 430 10.51 -30.12 -17.62
CA LEU A 430 11.10 -29.40 -18.76
C LEU A 430 10.07 -28.62 -19.61
N PRO A 431 9.16 -27.81 -19.01
CA PRO A 431 8.16 -27.07 -19.78
C PRO A 431 8.79 -26.05 -20.74
N PRO A 432 8.14 -25.77 -21.90
CA PRO A 432 8.51 -24.64 -22.73
C PRO A 432 8.22 -23.32 -21.99
N ALA A 433 8.87 -22.23 -22.38
CA ALA A 433 8.90 -20.99 -21.59
C ALA A 433 7.53 -20.29 -21.44
N ASP A 434 6.64 -20.52 -22.41
CA ASP A 434 5.28 -20.03 -22.53
C ASP A 434 4.22 -21.02 -22.02
N ALA A 435 4.62 -22.18 -21.50
CA ALA A 435 3.67 -23.17 -20.98
C ALA A 435 2.80 -22.64 -19.83
N VAL A 436 1.52 -22.91 -19.98
CA VAL A 436 0.49 -22.76 -18.96
C VAL A 436 -0.08 -24.15 -18.67
N TRP A 437 -0.20 -24.49 -17.38
CA TRP A 437 -0.75 -25.76 -16.92
C TRP A 437 -1.76 -25.47 -15.81
N ASP A 438 -3.00 -25.96 -15.94
CA ASP A 438 -4.11 -25.66 -15.03
C ASP A 438 -4.27 -24.15 -14.73
N GLY A 439 -4.11 -23.32 -15.75
CA GLY A 439 -4.14 -21.85 -15.66
C GLY A 439 -2.88 -21.19 -15.07
N TYR A 440 -1.93 -21.97 -14.55
CA TYR A 440 -0.69 -21.49 -13.94
C TYR A 440 0.45 -21.41 -14.98
N PRO A 441 1.21 -20.29 -15.07
CA PRO A 441 2.27 -20.09 -16.07
C PRO A 441 3.57 -20.83 -15.70
N ILE A 442 3.50 -22.17 -15.67
CA ILE A 442 4.56 -23.07 -15.19
C ILE A 442 5.88 -22.90 -15.97
N GLY A 443 5.82 -22.61 -17.27
CA GLY A 443 7.00 -22.35 -18.10
C GLY A 443 7.84 -21.17 -17.60
N THR A 444 7.17 -20.08 -17.23
CA THR A 444 7.82 -18.88 -16.67
C THR A 444 8.28 -19.11 -15.23
N TRP A 445 7.51 -19.85 -14.43
CA TRP A 445 7.89 -20.18 -13.05
C TRP A 445 9.17 -21.04 -13.01
N VAL A 446 9.21 -22.18 -13.72
CA VAL A 446 10.40 -23.06 -13.73
C VAL A 446 11.62 -22.32 -14.31
N LYS A 447 11.43 -21.48 -15.34
CA LYS A 447 12.50 -20.60 -15.86
C LYS A 447 13.09 -19.69 -14.78
N ASN A 448 12.26 -19.08 -13.93
CA ASN A 448 12.71 -18.24 -12.83
C ASN A 448 13.44 -19.07 -11.75
N GLN A 449 12.94 -20.27 -11.42
CA GLN A 449 13.62 -21.16 -10.48
C GLN A 449 15.00 -21.60 -11.00
N ARG A 450 15.14 -21.90 -12.30
CA ARG A 450 16.43 -22.22 -12.94
C ARG A 450 17.41 -21.04 -12.85
N ALA A 451 16.92 -19.81 -13.03
CA ALA A 451 17.74 -18.61 -12.89
C ALA A 451 18.20 -18.38 -11.44
N ALA A 452 17.35 -18.65 -10.45
CA ALA A 452 17.69 -18.60 -9.03
C ALA A 452 18.73 -19.68 -8.66
N ALA A 453 18.54 -20.93 -9.09
CA ALA A 453 19.48 -22.02 -8.84
C ALA A 453 20.88 -21.75 -9.43
N ARG A 454 20.95 -21.24 -10.68
CA ARG A 454 22.22 -20.81 -11.30
C ARG A 454 22.90 -19.69 -10.52
N ARG A 455 22.14 -18.75 -9.95
CA ARG A 455 22.66 -17.69 -9.08
C ARG A 455 23.20 -18.26 -7.77
N THR A 456 22.53 -19.22 -7.14
CA THR A 456 23.01 -19.91 -5.93
C THR A 456 24.39 -20.52 -6.18
N LEU A 457 24.56 -21.28 -7.27
CA LEU A 457 25.84 -21.87 -7.66
C LEU A 457 26.91 -20.80 -7.92
N GLN A 458 26.64 -19.80 -8.75
CA GLN A 458 27.59 -18.73 -9.08
C GLN A 458 28.03 -17.94 -7.83
N ASN A 459 27.11 -17.65 -6.92
CA ASN A 459 27.44 -16.96 -5.66
C ASN A 459 28.21 -17.86 -4.70
N ALA A 460 27.94 -19.16 -4.66
CA ALA A 460 28.72 -20.12 -3.89
C ALA A 460 30.17 -20.23 -4.42
N GLU A 461 30.37 -20.27 -5.74
CA GLU A 461 31.70 -20.22 -6.37
C GLU A 461 32.45 -18.94 -6.02
N ARG A 462 31.79 -17.77 -6.08
CA ARG A 462 32.38 -16.48 -5.69
C ARG A 462 32.77 -16.43 -4.21
N ARG A 463 31.91 -16.93 -3.33
CA ARG A 463 32.20 -17.07 -1.88
C ARG A 463 33.38 -18.03 -1.64
N ALA A 464 33.44 -19.15 -2.35
CA ALA A 464 34.56 -20.09 -2.28
C ALA A 464 35.88 -19.51 -2.82
N ALA A 465 35.80 -18.58 -3.79
CA ALA A 465 36.94 -17.81 -4.29
C ALA A 465 37.39 -16.66 -3.35
N GLY A 466 36.73 -16.48 -2.19
CA GLY A 466 37.09 -15.49 -1.17
C GLY A 466 36.45 -14.11 -1.34
N GLU A 467 35.47 -13.94 -2.23
CA GLU A 467 34.77 -12.67 -2.41
C GLU A 467 33.85 -12.36 -1.21
N THR A 468 34.02 -11.18 -0.60
CA THR A 468 33.22 -10.72 0.55
C THR A 468 32.04 -9.86 0.10
N GLY A 469 30.96 -9.83 0.89
CA GLY A 469 29.77 -9.02 0.59
C GLY A 469 28.85 -9.55 -0.51
N VAL A 470 29.06 -10.79 -0.98
CA VAL A 470 28.19 -11.44 -1.98
C VAL A 470 26.76 -11.60 -1.41
N PRO A 471 25.72 -11.04 -2.04
CA PRO A 471 24.36 -11.06 -1.50
C PRO A 471 23.64 -12.37 -1.78
N TYR A 472 22.96 -12.91 -0.76
CA TYR A 472 22.05 -14.07 -0.88
C TYR A 472 20.71 -13.74 -1.58
N ALA A 473 20.47 -12.48 -1.93
CA ALA A 473 19.22 -12.03 -2.54
C ALA A 473 18.99 -12.68 -3.91
N GLY A 474 17.86 -13.37 -4.05
CA GLY A 474 17.50 -14.09 -5.29
C GLY A 474 18.27 -15.40 -5.51
N GLU A 475 18.95 -15.93 -4.50
CA GLU A 475 19.35 -17.34 -4.45
C GLU A 475 18.12 -18.23 -4.16
N LEU A 476 18.16 -19.47 -4.64
CA LEU A 476 17.26 -20.54 -4.22
C LEU A 476 17.84 -21.23 -2.98
N SER A 477 17.02 -21.46 -1.95
CA SER A 477 17.44 -22.19 -0.74
C SER A 477 17.67 -23.68 -1.02
N GLU A 478 18.49 -24.32 -0.18
CA GLU A 478 18.84 -25.75 -0.27
C GLU A 478 17.58 -26.64 -0.33
N SER A 479 16.69 -26.53 0.65
CA SER A 479 15.41 -27.26 0.69
C SER A 479 14.51 -27.08 -0.55
N ARG A 480 14.61 -25.92 -1.22
CA ARG A 480 13.88 -25.65 -2.46
C ARG A 480 14.57 -26.26 -3.68
N MET A 481 15.90 -26.34 -3.66
CA MET A 481 16.67 -27.04 -4.70
C MET A 481 16.41 -28.55 -4.63
N GLU A 482 16.49 -29.14 -3.44
CA GLU A 482 16.15 -30.55 -3.18
C GLU A 482 14.73 -30.89 -3.64
N ALA A 483 13.75 -30.04 -3.30
CA ALA A 483 12.35 -30.28 -3.65
C ALA A 483 12.07 -30.31 -5.17
N LEU A 484 12.88 -29.61 -5.99
CA LEU A 484 12.81 -29.65 -7.46
C LEU A 484 13.64 -30.80 -8.05
N GLU A 485 14.83 -31.06 -7.51
CA GLU A 485 15.65 -32.21 -7.92
C GLU A 485 14.95 -33.55 -7.61
N ALA A 486 14.09 -33.59 -6.59
CA ALA A 486 13.20 -34.72 -6.30
C ALA A 486 12.00 -34.88 -7.25
N ILE A 487 11.72 -33.90 -8.13
CA ILE A 487 10.72 -34.03 -9.20
C ILE A 487 11.40 -34.55 -10.46
N ASP A 488 12.47 -33.85 -10.88
CA ASP A 488 13.27 -34.19 -12.06
C ASP A 488 14.72 -33.78 -11.77
N PRO A 489 15.66 -34.71 -11.55
CA PRO A 489 17.07 -34.37 -11.34
C PRO A 489 17.69 -33.59 -12.51
N GLY A 490 17.09 -33.67 -13.70
CA GLY A 490 17.46 -32.92 -14.89
C GLY A 490 16.83 -31.52 -14.99
N TRP A 491 15.98 -31.07 -14.06
CA TRP A 491 15.16 -29.86 -14.21
C TRP A 491 15.96 -28.58 -14.54
N CYS A 492 17.23 -28.49 -14.12
CA CYS A 492 18.12 -27.36 -14.37
C CYS A 492 19.48 -27.79 -14.96
N PRO A 493 19.60 -27.95 -16.30
CA PRO A 493 20.89 -28.20 -16.96
C PRO A 493 21.96 -27.19 -16.57
N ARG A 494 23.14 -27.73 -16.24
CA ARG A 494 24.36 -27.00 -15.88
C ARG A 494 25.40 -26.98 -17.02
N GLY A 495 25.35 -27.94 -17.96
CA GLY A 495 26.38 -28.12 -19.01
C GLY A 495 25.97 -27.82 -20.45
N TRP A 496 24.67 -27.67 -20.75
CA TRP A 496 24.14 -27.46 -22.10
C TRP A 496 22.84 -26.66 -22.09
N ASP A 497 22.32 -26.37 -23.28
CA ASP A 497 21.08 -25.64 -23.47
C ASP A 497 19.83 -26.42 -23.00
N ILE A 498 18.81 -25.68 -22.56
CA ILE A 498 17.55 -26.24 -22.04
C ILE A 498 16.68 -26.83 -23.14
N THR A 499 16.61 -26.21 -24.32
CA THR A 499 15.83 -26.71 -25.46
C THR A 499 16.46 -27.99 -26.01
N TRP A 500 17.80 -28.09 -26.01
CA TRP A 500 18.48 -29.36 -26.34
C TRP A 500 18.06 -30.50 -25.41
N GLN A 501 18.13 -30.31 -24.09
CA GLN A 501 17.76 -31.37 -23.14
C GLN A 501 16.27 -31.72 -23.22
N ARG A 502 15.42 -30.72 -23.42
CA ARG A 502 13.98 -30.87 -23.63
C ARG A 502 13.69 -31.76 -24.82
N CYS A 503 14.23 -31.45 -26.01
CA CYS A 503 14.02 -32.26 -27.20
C CYS A 503 14.60 -33.67 -27.08
N PHE A 504 15.78 -33.81 -26.44
CA PHE A 504 16.35 -35.12 -26.10
C PHE A 504 15.40 -35.96 -25.24
N ARG A 505 14.86 -35.39 -24.15
CA ARG A 505 13.96 -36.10 -23.23
C ARG A 505 12.60 -36.40 -23.85
N LEU A 506 12.04 -35.50 -24.66
CA LEU A 506 10.79 -35.76 -25.41
C LEU A 506 10.99 -36.90 -26.43
N THR A 507 12.13 -36.95 -27.12
CA THR A 507 12.47 -38.05 -28.04
C THR A 507 12.67 -39.36 -27.26
N GLN A 508 13.40 -39.33 -26.14
CA GLN A 508 13.59 -40.49 -25.25
C GLN A 508 12.25 -41.06 -24.76
N THR A 509 11.35 -40.20 -24.28
CA THR A 509 10.02 -40.57 -23.82
C THR A 509 9.17 -41.17 -24.95
N HIS A 510 9.22 -40.59 -26.16
CA HIS A 510 8.52 -41.14 -27.32
C HIS A 510 8.97 -42.58 -27.65
N LEU A 511 10.28 -42.82 -27.69
CA LEU A 511 10.85 -44.16 -27.91
C LEU A 511 10.51 -45.13 -26.76
N HIS A 512 10.53 -44.65 -25.51
CA HIS A 512 10.20 -45.48 -24.34
C HIS A 512 8.75 -46.01 -24.39
N HIS A 513 7.82 -45.20 -24.90
CA HIS A 513 6.42 -45.60 -25.14
C HIS A 513 6.20 -46.42 -26.43
N GLY A 514 7.27 -46.95 -27.03
CA GLY A 514 7.21 -47.80 -28.23
C GLY A 514 7.10 -47.03 -29.56
N GLY A 515 7.31 -45.70 -29.53
CA GLY A 515 7.45 -44.88 -30.72
C GLY A 515 8.75 -45.16 -31.49
N THR A 516 8.86 -44.59 -32.69
CA THR A 516 10.02 -44.73 -33.58
C THR A 516 10.64 -43.38 -33.85
N LEU A 517 11.95 -43.33 -34.14
CA LEU A 517 12.60 -42.08 -34.50
C LEU A 517 11.92 -41.45 -35.73
N PRO A 518 11.44 -40.19 -35.64
CA PRO A 518 10.77 -39.54 -36.76
C PRO A 518 11.80 -39.17 -37.84
N THR A 519 11.37 -39.30 -39.09
CA THR A 519 12.22 -39.22 -40.29
C THR A 519 11.95 -37.98 -41.14
N ALA A 520 10.76 -37.38 -41.04
CA ALA A 520 10.34 -36.21 -41.80
C ALA A 520 9.92 -35.04 -40.89
N THR A 521 10.34 -33.82 -41.25
CA THR A 521 9.86 -32.58 -40.61
C THR A 521 8.33 -32.53 -40.59
N GLY A 522 7.75 -32.24 -39.43
CA GLY A 522 6.31 -32.25 -39.16
C GLY A 522 5.71 -33.61 -38.75
N GLU A 523 6.46 -34.71 -38.86
CA GLU A 523 5.97 -36.07 -38.53
C GLU A 523 5.68 -36.23 -37.02
N LEU A 524 6.52 -35.65 -36.17
CA LEU A 524 6.37 -35.71 -34.72
C LEU A 524 6.66 -34.35 -34.07
N VAL A 525 5.59 -33.59 -33.82
CA VAL A 525 5.65 -32.32 -33.08
C VAL A 525 5.11 -32.55 -31.67
N VAL A 526 5.96 -32.40 -30.65
CA VAL A 526 5.62 -32.62 -29.24
C VAL A 526 5.84 -31.33 -28.47
N GLN A 527 4.77 -30.81 -27.86
CA GLN A 527 4.79 -29.54 -27.11
C GLN A 527 5.41 -28.36 -27.90
N GLY A 528 5.14 -28.29 -29.21
CA GLY A 528 5.64 -27.25 -30.11
C GLY A 528 7.05 -27.48 -30.67
N GLU A 529 7.77 -28.51 -30.23
CA GLU A 529 9.09 -28.89 -30.76
C GLU A 529 8.94 -29.93 -31.87
N ASP A 530 9.52 -29.69 -33.05
CA ASP A 530 9.63 -30.69 -34.12
C ASP A 530 10.83 -31.62 -33.84
N LEU A 531 10.52 -32.85 -33.43
CA LEU A 531 11.56 -33.81 -33.04
C LEU A 531 12.31 -34.38 -34.26
N ALA A 532 11.71 -34.39 -35.45
CA ALA A 532 12.36 -34.85 -36.67
C ALA A 532 13.39 -33.83 -37.17
N GLU A 533 13.03 -32.54 -37.16
CA GLU A 533 13.96 -31.45 -37.44
C GLU A 533 15.09 -31.42 -36.40
N TRP A 534 14.77 -31.59 -35.12
CA TRP A 534 15.78 -31.62 -34.05
C TRP A 534 16.76 -32.79 -34.18
N VAL A 535 16.27 -34.02 -34.36
CA VAL A 535 17.09 -35.24 -34.57
C VAL A 535 17.99 -35.06 -35.80
N THR A 536 17.41 -34.61 -36.92
CA THR A 536 18.17 -34.34 -38.15
C THR A 536 19.24 -33.27 -37.92
N GLY A 537 18.92 -32.23 -37.13
CA GLY A 537 19.87 -31.23 -36.66
C GLY A 537 21.04 -31.84 -35.89
N GLN A 538 20.77 -32.74 -34.93
CA GLN A 538 21.82 -33.39 -34.14
C GLN A 538 22.75 -34.24 -35.01
N ARG A 539 22.19 -35.07 -35.91
CA ARG A 539 22.99 -35.89 -36.85
C ARG A 539 23.85 -35.02 -37.79
N ARG A 540 23.36 -33.84 -38.18
CA ARG A 540 24.06 -32.84 -39.01
C ARG A 540 25.20 -32.11 -38.28
N SER A 541 25.04 -31.83 -37.00
CA SER A 541 25.99 -31.03 -36.22
C SER A 541 26.80 -31.85 -35.22
N TRP A 542 26.95 -33.16 -35.45
CA TRP A 542 27.48 -34.13 -34.49
C TRP A 542 28.83 -33.73 -33.90
N ASP A 543 29.77 -33.27 -34.75
CA ASP A 543 31.12 -32.86 -34.33
C ASP A 543 31.15 -31.56 -33.47
N THR A 544 30.03 -30.83 -33.42
CA THR A 544 29.88 -29.64 -32.58
C THR A 544 29.23 -29.94 -31.22
N LEU A 545 28.74 -31.17 -31.04
CA LEU A 545 28.14 -31.62 -29.79
C LEU A 545 29.24 -31.94 -28.76
N ARG A 546 28.92 -31.78 -27.48
CA ARG A 546 29.82 -32.19 -26.39
C ARG A 546 29.94 -33.73 -26.38
N PRO A 547 31.07 -34.31 -25.92
CA PRO A 547 31.21 -35.77 -25.81
C PRO A 547 30.08 -36.45 -25.02
N SER A 548 29.57 -35.80 -23.96
CA SER A 548 28.42 -36.28 -23.20
C SER A 548 27.09 -36.20 -23.94
N GLN A 549 26.93 -35.27 -24.88
CA GLN A 549 25.75 -35.22 -25.76
C GLN A 549 25.83 -36.30 -26.84
N GLN A 550 26.99 -36.49 -27.47
CA GLN A 550 27.22 -37.57 -28.44
C GLN A 550 26.93 -38.94 -27.80
N TRP A 551 27.52 -39.21 -26.62
CA TRP A 551 27.28 -40.45 -25.88
C TRP A 551 25.81 -40.67 -25.52
N LEU A 552 25.08 -39.62 -25.11
CA LEU A 552 23.64 -39.72 -24.83
C LEU A 552 22.83 -40.02 -26.09
N LEU A 553 23.10 -39.35 -27.21
CA LEU A 553 22.38 -39.58 -28.47
C LEU A 553 22.63 -41.00 -28.99
N GLU A 554 23.88 -41.46 -28.95
CA GLU A 554 24.29 -42.80 -29.37
C GLU A 554 23.74 -43.91 -28.46
N THR A 555 23.88 -43.75 -27.13
CA THR A 555 23.56 -44.82 -26.17
C THR A 555 22.07 -44.88 -25.82
N VAL A 556 21.35 -43.75 -25.88
CA VAL A 556 19.96 -43.64 -25.38
C VAL A 556 18.93 -43.48 -26.50
N LEU A 557 19.30 -42.84 -27.61
CA LEU A 557 18.41 -42.67 -28.77
C LEU A 557 18.86 -43.50 -29.99
N GLU A 558 19.93 -44.29 -29.86
CA GLU A 558 20.54 -45.09 -30.95
C GLU A 558 20.89 -44.26 -32.20
N LEU A 559 21.11 -42.96 -32.02
CA LEU A 559 21.44 -42.04 -33.09
C LEU A 559 22.91 -42.09 -33.45
N GLN A 560 23.17 -42.10 -34.75
CA GLN A 560 24.51 -42.03 -35.32
C GLN A 560 24.68 -40.73 -36.11
N PRO A 561 25.92 -40.20 -36.27
CA PRO A 561 26.18 -39.12 -37.23
C PRO A 561 25.70 -39.50 -38.64
N LEU A 562 25.62 -38.51 -39.52
CA LEU A 562 25.38 -38.78 -40.93
C LEU A 562 26.56 -39.54 -41.53
N THR A 563 26.25 -40.57 -42.30
CA THR A 563 27.24 -41.24 -43.17
C THR A 563 27.77 -40.29 -44.24
N PRO A 564 28.96 -40.53 -44.81
CA PRO A 564 29.52 -39.69 -45.88
C PRO A 564 28.57 -39.51 -47.07
N ASP A 565 27.80 -40.56 -47.43
CA ASP A 565 26.82 -40.53 -48.51
C ASP A 565 25.59 -39.68 -48.15
N GLU A 566 25.09 -39.76 -46.91
CA GLU A 566 24.03 -38.86 -46.43
C GLU A 566 24.49 -37.40 -46.35
N VAL A 567 25.76 -37.14 -46.02
CA VAL A 567 26.34 -35.78 -46.06
C VAL A 567 26.44 -35.26 -47.50
N ALA A 568 26.86 -36.11 -48.44
CA ALA A 568 26.95 -35.76 -49.86
C ALA A 568 25.57 -35.57 -50.53
N ALA A 569 24.56 -36.31 -50.09
CA ALA A 569 23.18 -36.20 -50.57
C ALA A 569 22.42 -34.97 -50.03
N GLN A 570 22.96 -34.25 -49.05
CA GLN A 570 22.29 -33.05 -48.55
C GLN A 570 22.38 -31.88 -49.53
N PRO A 571 21.30 -31.08 -49.65
CA PRO A 571 21.33 -29.87 -50.45
C PRO A 571 22.43 -28.95 -49.92
N THR A 572 23.42 -28.67 -50.77
CA THR A 572 24.59 -27.88 -50.38
C THR A 572 24.15 -26.54 -49.81
N ARG A 573 24.70 -26.20 -48.64
CA ARG A 573 24.29 -25.01 -47.89
C ARG A 573 24.64 -23.75 -48.70
N ARG A 574 23.67 -23.23 -49.48
CA ARG A 574 23.82 -22.02 -50.33
C ARG A 574 24.70 -21.00 -49.62
N THR A 575 25.90 -20.80 -50.16
CA THR A 575 26.96 -20.02 -49.54
C THR A 575 26.50 -18.57 -49.37
N GLN A 576 27.25 -17.77 -48.61
CA GLN A 576 26.98 -16.33 -48.55
C GLN A 576 27.15 -15.67 -49.93
N ALA A 577 27.93 -16.26 -50.84
CA ALA A 577 28.02 -15.84 -52.23
C ALA A 577 26.74 -16.21 -52.99
N ASP A 578 26.28 -17.46 -52.95
CA ASP A 578 25.07 -17.89 -53.67
C ASP A 578 23.83 -17.13 -53.20
N ARG A 579 23.68 -16.94 -51.88
CA ARG A 579 22.63 -16.10 -51.30
C ARG A 579 22.72 -14.66 -51.81
N TRP A 580 23.92 -14.09 -51.89
CA TRP A 580 24.11 -12.74 -52.45
C TRP A 580 23.70 -12.70 -53.93
N THR A 581 24.14 -13.66 -54.74
CA THR A 581 23.79 -13.79 -56.16
C THR A 581 22.28 -13.91 -56.36
N THR A 582 21.57 -14.74 -55.57
CA THR A 582 20.11 -14.85 -55.62
C THR A 582 19.42 -13.51 -55.31
N HIS A 583 19.84 -12.79 -54.25
CA HIS A 583 19.22 -11.52 -53.90
C HIS A 583 19.56 -10.40 -54.89
N LEU A 584 20.76 -10.41 -55.47
CA LEU A 584 21.15 -9.48 -56.53
C LEU A 584 20.41 -9.77 -57.84
N ALA A 585 20.11 -11.02 -58.16
CA ALA A 585 19.25 -11.39 -59.28
C ALA A 585 17.82 -10.86 -59.07
N ALA A 586 17.25 -11.03 -57.86
CA ALA A 586 15.94 -10.45 -57.51
C ALA A 586 15.94 -8.91 -57.58
N ALA A 587 17.01 -8.26 -57.12
CA ALA A 587 17.19 -6.82 -57.26
C ALA A 587 17.25 -6.38 -58.74
N ARG A 588 17.96 -7.13 -59.60
CA ARG A 588 18.02 -6.89 -61.05
C ARG A 588 16.65 -7.08 -61.72
N GLN A 589 15.91 -8.13 -61.37
CA GLN A 589 14.57 -8.40 -61.91
C GLN A 589 13.59 -7.29 -61.53
N PHE A 590 13.56 -6.90 -60.24
CA PHE A 590 12.74 -5.79 -59.76
C PHE A 590 13.13 -4.46 -60.44
N HIS A 591 14.44 -4.16 -60.52
CA HIS A 591 14.92 -2.95 -61.19
C HIS A 591 14.59 -2.93 -62.69
N HIS A 592 14.64 -4.07 -63.37
CA HIS A 592 14.25 -4.17 -64.78
C HIS A 592 12.75 -3.91 -64.99
N ARG A 593 11.89 -4.34 -64.05
CA ARG A 593 10.43 -4.11 -64.12
C ARG A 593 10.03 -2.70 -63.70
N GLU A 594 10.59 -2.18 -62.61
CA GLU A 594 10.14 -0.93 -61.96
C GLU A 594 11.06 0.28 -62.22
N GLY A 595 12.23 0.08 -62.86
CA GLY A 595 13.22 1.14 -63.12
C GLY A 595 13.95 1.67 -61.87
N HIS A 596 13.73 1.10 -60.69
CA HIS A 596 14.30 1.57 -59.42
C HIS A 596 14.42 0.46 -58.35
N LEU A 597 15.22 0.69 -57.30
CA LEU A 597 15.29 -0.17 -56.10
C LEU A 597 14.50 0.36 -54.89
N HIS A 598 13.37 1.05 -55.12
CA HIS A 598 12.48 1.53 -54.06
C HIS A 598 11.48 0.45 -53.58
N VAL A 599 12.02 -0.68 -53.13
CA VAL A 599 11.24 -1.89 -52.75
C VAL A 599 10.59 -1.73 -51.37
N PRO A 600 9.26 -1.93 -51.22
CA PRO A 600 8.59 -1.95 -49.91
C PRO A 600 9.14 -3.05 -48.98
N ARG A 601 9.30 -2.79 -47.68
CA ARG A 601 9.94 -3.72 -46.72
C ARG A 601 9.39 -5.15 -46.74
N LYS A 602 8.07 -5.31 -46.93
CA LYS A 602 7.36 -6.60 -46.95
C LYS A 602 7.36 -7.29 -48.32
N HIS A 603 7.90 -6.67 -49.37
CA HIS A 603 7.89 -7.20 -50.73
C HIS A 603 8.67 -8.51 -50.86
N ILE A 604 8.08 -9.45 -51.59
CA ILE A 604 8.67 -10.71 -52.00
C ILE A 604 8.73 -10.69 -53.53
N GLU A 605 9.91 -10.95 -54.08
CA GLU A 605 10.16 -11.01 -55.51
C GLU A 605 10.31 -12.47 -55.92
N GLU A 606 9.44 -12.94 -56.82
CA GLU A 606 9.45 -14.30 -57.34
C GLU A 606 10.46 -14.42 -58.50
N LEU A 607 11.57 -15.11 -58.28
CA LEU A 607 12.54 -15.41 -59.35
C LEU A 607 12.08 -16.62 -60.15
N ALA A 608 12.09 -16.56 -61.48
CA ALA A 608 11.96 -17.75 -62.31
C ALA A 608 13.11 -18.74 -62.00
N GLY A 609 12.78 -20.02 -61.79
CA GLY A 609 13.77 -21.10 -61.68
C GLY A 609 14.04 -21.71 -63.06
N ASP A 610 15.23 -22.28 -63.26
CA ASP A 610 15.62 -22.86 -64.55
C ASP A 610 14.79 -24.13 -64.94
N ASP A 611 14.13 -24.79 -63.97
CA ASP A 611 13.40 -26.06 -64.18
C ASP A 611 12.09 -26.20 -63.35
N SER A 612 11.39 -25.11 -62.98
CA SER A 612 10.12 -25.21 -62.24
C SER A 612 9.09 -24.11 -62.55
N GLU A 613 7.84 -24.49 -62.81
CA GLU A 613 6.70 -23.55 -63.00
C GLU A 613 6.40 -22.70 -61.75
N SER A 614 6.90 -23.09 -60.58
CA SER A 614 6.91 -22.27 -59.36
C SER A 614 8.20 -21.44 -59.26
N GLY A 615 8.05 -20.12 -59.10
CA GLY A 615 9.16 -19.22 -58.81
C GLY A 615 9.77 -19.44 -57.43
N THR A 616 11.00 -18.95 -57.24
CA THR A 616 11.68 -18.90 -55.93
C THR A 616 11.36 -17.57 -55.22
N PRO A 617 10.65 -17.58 -54.09
CA PRO A 617 10.30 -16.36 -53.36
C PRO A 617 11.50 -15.76 -52.62
N VAL A 618 11.91 -14.55 -53.01
CA VAL A 618 12.99 -13.79 -52.37
C VAL A 618 12.43 -12.61 -51.59
N ARG A 619 12.68 -12.51 -50.28
CA ARG A 619 12.25 -11.39 -49.41
C ARG A 619 13.05 -10.10 -49.65
N LEU A 620 13.03 -9.61 -50.89
CA LEU A 620 13.86 -8.53 -51.43
C LEU A 620 13.77 -7.24 -50.61
N GLY A 621 12.57 -6.84 -50.18
CA GLY A 621 12.37 -5.61 -49.41
C GLY A 621 13.05 -5.63 -48.04
N THR A 622 13.01 -6.76 -47.35
CA THR A 622 13.68 -6.92 -46.05
C THR A 622 15.19 -7.06 -46.20
N TRP A 623 15.66 -7.68 -47.29
CA TRP A 623 17.08 -7.76 -47.59
C TRP A 623 17.68 -6.38 -47.91
N LEU A 624 17.07 -5.59 -48.81
CA LEU A 624 17.56 -4.24 -49.16
C LEU A 624 17.62 -3.30 -47.95
N ASP A 625 16.60 -3.31 -47.07
CA ASP A 625 16.62 -2.51 -45.83
C ASP A 625 17.76 -2.93 -44.89
N ASN A 626 17.96 -4.24 -44.69
CA ASN A 626 19.08 -4.74 -43.87
C ASN A 626 20.45 -4.44 -44.50
N THR A 627 20.52 -4.35 -45.84
CA THR A 627 21.75 -4.01 -46.58
C THR A 627 22.07 -2.52 -46.48
N ARG A 628 21.07 -1.62 -46.54
CA ARG A 628 21.26 -0.18 -46.26
C ARG A 628 21.84 0.06 -44.87
N ARG A 629 21.26 -0.57 -43.84
CA ARG A 629 21.70 -0.49 -42.44
C ARG A 629 23.11 -1.05 -42.18
N ARG A 630 23.73 -1.71 -43.17
CA ARG A 630 25.06 -2.34 -43.08
C ARG A 630 25.98 -1.88 -44.22
N ALA A 631 25.71 -0.73 -44.83
CA ALA A 631 26.47 -0.17 -45.95
C ALA A 631 27.96 0.00 -45.67
N ASP A 632 28.31 0.23 -44.39
CA ASP A 632 29.66 0.30 -43.82
C ASP A 632 30.41 -1.05 -43.85
N LYS A 633 29.70 -2.18 -43.94
CA LYS A 633 30.24 -3.55 -43.87
C LYS A 633 30.18 -4.29 -45.21
N LEU A 634 29.76 -3.63 -46.29
CA LEU A 634 29.83 -4.20 -47.63
C LEU A 634 31.25 -4.03 -48.21
N ASN A 635 31.73 -5.07 -48.89
CA ASN A 635 32.92 -4.93 -49.74
C ASN A 635 32.60 -4.07 -50.98
N GLU A 636 33.65 -3.54 -51.60
CA GLU A 636 33.55 -2.58 -52.70
C GLU A 636 32.76 -3.13 -53.88
N GLN A 637 33.03 -4.37 -54.31
CA GLN A 637 32.31 -5.02 -55.41
C GLN A 637 30.79 -5.09 -55.15
N ARG A 638 30.37 -5.55 -53.96
CA ARG A 638 28.95 -5.67 -53.60
C ARG A 638 28.25 -4.31 -53.51
N ARG A 639 28.99 -3.28 -53.11
CA ARG A 639 28.48 -1.90 -53.08
C ARG A 639 28.29 -1.38 -54.51
N ASN A 640 29.24 -1.65 -55.40
CA ASN A 640 29.18 -1.27 -56.81
C ASN A 640 28.07 -2.01 -57.57
N ASP A 641 27.87 -3.31 -57.30
CA ASP A 641 26.77 -4.12 -57.87
C ASP A 641 25.39 -3.48 -57.61
N LEU A 642 25.19 -2.89 -56.42
CA LEU A 642 23.94 -2.23 -56.03
C LEU A 642 23.89 -0.76 -56.50
N ASN A 643 25.01 -0.04 -56.50
CA ASN A 643 25.11 1.31 -57.08
C ASN A 643 24.70 1.30 -58.56
N ALA A 644 25.12 0.28 -59.32
CA ALA A 644 24.76 0.09 -60.73
C ALA A 644 23.24 -0.11 -60.96
N LEU A 645 22.49 -0.47 -59.92
CA LEU A 645 21.02 -0.61 -59.92
C LEU A 645 20.33 0.59 -59.25
N GLY A 646 21.01 1.75 -59.17
CA GLY A 646 20.44 2.98 -58.60
C GLY A 646 20.12 2.89 -57.10
N MET A 647 20.80 2.00 -56.36
CA MET A 647 20.57 1.84 -54.92
C MET A 647 20.86 3.15 -54.16
N ARG A 648 19.84 3.66 -53.47
CA ARG A 648 20.00 4.69 -52.44
C ARG A 648 20.34 4.01 -51.12
N TRP A 649 21.43 4.46 -50.50
CA TRP A 649 21.96 3.96 -49.23
C TRP A 649 21.23 4.58 -48.03
#